data_AF-A0AAE0EY03-F1
#
_entry.id   AF-A0AAE0EY03-F1
#
_cell.length_a   1.000
_cell.length_b   1.000
_cell.length_c   1.000
_cell.angle_alpha   90.00
_cell.angle_beta   90.00
_cell.angle_gamma   90.00
#
_symmetry.space_group_name_H-M   'P 1'
#
loop_
_entity.id
_entity.type
_entity.pdbx_description
1 polymer ?
#
loop_
_entity_poly.entity_id
_entity_poly.type
_entity_poly.pdbx_seq_one_letter_code
_entity_poly.pdbx_strand_id
1 'polypeptide(L)'
;MSQMIRSNVCGRVLVFVFCALVTTTNCKKIKASAAEVNRAATANTEKLFDDYSTEESQPRQLSKKQRQKLVDSFQRVPAVEVQSSDLATAPQFHRGYPRVSDQATGETSLAVDVSMKRPSTVFYAVLGKGSPTPSVQEVQSGLGGNAVAFGSILVKDEDGTGKGLSASALIENLKPATGYRIFFVAQDPSEPSAVSPSPVSVHSEGNSDSDVVYTKDQTPPSFTAEPRQNPYPGNAEDSVTVEVQVDEPCTCHYAVVEPESADKYSSADIISGAIEAAFASSFKVRSGEDSLMSALDALLTTPQRSLKPSTAYTVLMVPEDSSGNYDPTPTAVQVYTPDLTPPTFLDGMPIVEDETEESVTVRTGLSEPGVVSYVLLDGSTQHADPSLEDVLAFRGSQGQPPVASGTIQVGEERVAEAELSGLRTAYPYNLFLALQDLAEAPFSSKPNVNPEVKKISVMPPDLTPPTFEVSLGDVGETNATLEVRSDETGIAYYVVLDQCGSSEVACAEPSEDQIRAGHGASGESPVDAGSFLLSALSAMGGRHLLAEESMLAGANSTISGHMAPRKNYSVFVTAADDWGNLAQRRRLSGTTTDTTPPVITLLGANPVNLTVLNGSNALSGYTAYTDAGATALDNVDGDLTTK
;
A
#
# COMPACT_ATOMS: atom_id res chain seq x y z
N MET A 1 22.43 19.82 -113.34
CA MET A 1 23.48 19.83 -114.37
C MET A 1 24.42 20.99 -114.04
N SER A 2 25.71 20.66 -113.83
CA SER A 2 26.95 21.47 -113.86
C SER A 2 26.88 22.99 -113.65
N GLN A 3 27.52 23.56 -112.62
CA GLN A 3 28.96 23.83 -112.44
C GLN A 3 29.46 25.16 -113.06
N MET A 4 30.20 25.89 -112.21
CA MET A 4 31.34 26.81 -112.46
C MET A 4 31.08 28.13 -113.22
N ILE A 5 31.15 29.29 -112.54
CA ILE A 5 32.33 30.08 -112.13
C ILE A 5 33.11 30.70 -113.31
N ARG A 6 33.09 32.05 -113.36
CA ARG A 6 34.17 33.05 -113.58
C ARG A 6 33.62 34.22 -114.43
N SER A 7 33.91 35.50 -114.21
CA SER A 7 34.54 36.29 -113.14
C SER A 7 34.38 37.77 -113.54
N ASN A 8 34.23 38.68 -112.57
CA ASN A 8 34.84 40.03 -112.46
C ASN A 8 34.68 41.01 -113.67
N VAL A 9 34.19 42.26 -113.54
CA VAL A 9 34.49 43.33 -112.57
C VAL A 9 33.38 44.39 -112.67
N CYS A 10 33.19 45.16 -111.59
CA CYS A 10 32.59 46.51 -111.51
C CYS A 10 31.14 46.59 -110.99
N GLY A 11 31.00 46.78 -109.68
CA GLY A 11 29.73 46.99 -108.98
C GLY A 11 29.94 47.04 -107.48
N ARG A 12 30.82 47.93 -107.01
CA ARG A 12 31.26 48.03 -105.61
C ARG A 12 31.16 49.48 -105.12
N VAL A 13 29.95 50.06 -105.20
CA VAL A 13 29.58 51.34 -104.55
C VAL A 13 28.08 51.30 -104.21
N LEU A 14 27.70 50.42 -103.30
CA LEU A 14 26.46 50.45 -102.51
C LEU A 14 26.65 49.32 -101.48
N VAL A 15 26.21 49.47 -100.24
CA VAL A 15 26.50 48.57 -99.09
C VAL A 15 27.81 48.88 -98.33
N PHE A 16 28.12 50.17 -98.14
CA PHE A 16 29.14 50.63 -97.17
C PHE A 16 28.66 51.89 -96.44
N VAL A 17 27.51 51.83 -95.75
CA VAL A 17 27.11 52.85 -94.74
C VAL A 17 26.42 52.24 -93.50
N PHE A 18 25.97 50.98 -93.52
CA PHE A 18 25.28 50.38 -92.36
C PHE A 18 26.16 49.62 -91.36
N CYS A 19 27.50 49.69 -91.48
CA CYS A 19 28.43 48.92 -90.62
C CYS A 19 29.37 49.79 -89.77
N ALA A 20 29.09 51.08 -89.59
CA ALA A 20 29.99 51.97 -88.84
C ALA A 20 29.22 52.97 -87.98
N LEU A 21 28.41 52.48 -87.03
CA LEU A 21 27.92 53.32 -85.91
C LEU A 21 27.29 52.54 -84.74
N VAL A 22 27.73 51.31 -84.43
CA VAL A 22 27.58 50.73 -83.07
C VAL A 22 28.76 49.78 -82.77
N THR A 23 29.99 50.29 -82.89
CA THR A 23 31.10 49.81 -82.07
C THR A 23 31.61 51.02 -81.32
N THR A 24 31.75 50.88 -80.00
CA THR A 24 32.13 51.92 -79.01
C THR A 24 30.99 52.73 -78.36
N THR A 25 30.09 52.08 -77.59
CA THR A 25 29.60 52.69 -76.34
C THR A 25 29.14 51.64 -75.33
N ASN A 26 29.65 51.72 -74.11
CA ASN A 26 29.29 50.90 -72.95
C ASN A 26 27.77 50.77 -72.78
N CYS A 27 27.28 49.53 -72.76
CA CYS A 27 25.90 49.18 -72.41
C CYS A 27 25.62 49.48 -70.93
N LYS A 28 25.33 50.73 -70.60
CA LYS A 28 24.57 51.12 -69.40
C LYS A 28 23.43 52.05 -69.81
N LYS A 29 22.21 51.53 -69.66
CA LYS A 29 20.93 52.25 -69.57
C LYS A 29 20.60 53.21 -70.72
N ILE A 30 19.91 52.73 -71.76
CA ILE A 30 18.95 53.57 -72.50
C ILE A 30 17.70 52.74 -72.81
N LYS A 31 16.64 52.91 -72.00
CA LYS A 31 15.26 52.60 -72.41
C LYS A 31 14.79 53.80 -73.24
N ALA A 32 15.06 53.81 -74.54
CA ALA A 32 14.46 54.77 -75.46
C ALA A 32 13.24 54.13 -76.12
N SER A 33 12.11 54.84 -76.15
CA SER A 33 10.89 54.32 -76.77
C SER A 33 11.00 54.36 -78.30
N ALA A 34 10.24 53.53 -79.00
CA ALA A 34 10.20 53.49 -80.47
C ALA A 34 9.88 54.87 -81.12
N ALA A 35 9.31 55.81 -80.37
CA ALA A 35 9.06 57.18 -80.81
C ALA A 35 10.35 58.05 -80.90
N GLU A 36 11.38 57.77 -80.09
CA GLU A 36 12.64 58.53 -80.08
C GLU A 36 13.58 58.09 -81.20
N VAL A 37 13.59 56.79 -81.53
CA VAL A 37 14.37 56.24 -82.66
C VAL A 37 13.81 56.71 -84.00
N ASN A 38 12.47 56.77 -84.15
CA ASN A 38 11.84 57.30 -85.37
C ASN A 38 12.08 58.81 -85.55
N ARG A 39 12.12 59.59 -84.47
CA ARG A 39 12.40 61.04 -84.54
C ARG A 39 13.86 61.33 -84.97
N ALA A 40 14.81 60.48 -84.57
CA ALA A 40 16.21 60.56 -85.01
C ALA A 40 16.42 60.13 -86.47
N ALA A 41 15.64 59.16 -86.96
CA ALA A 41 15.70 58.71 -88.36
C ALA A 41 15.14 59.76 -89.34
N THR A 42 14.08 60.50 -88.97
CA THR A 42 13.51 61.59 -89.79
C THR A 42 14.42 62.83 -89.82
N ALA A 43 15.06 63.18 -88.70
CA ALA A 43 15.97 64.34 -88.63
C ALA A 43 17.26 64.15 -89.46
N ASN A 44 17.74 62.91 -89.65
CA ASN A 44 18.92 62.63 -90.46
C ASN A 44 18.61 62.44 -91.97
N THR A 45 17.35 62.25 -92.36
CA THR A 45 16.96 62.17 -93.78
C THR A 45 16.76 63.53 -94.43
N GLU A 46 16.38 64.56 -93.67
CA GLU A 46 16.33 65.95 -94.17
C GLU A 46 17.74 66.57 -94.31
N LYS A 47 18.69 66.21 -93.43
CA LYS A 47 20.06 66.73 -93.47
C LYS A 47 20.92 66.18 -94.63
N LEU A 48 20.61 64.99 -95.13
CA LEU A 48 21.32 64.36 -96.26
C LEU A 48 20.86 64.88 -97.64
N PHE A 49 19.74 65.63 -97.69
CA PHE A 49 19.21 66.20 -98.94
C PHE A 49 19.73 67.62 -99.24
N ASP A 50 20.27 68.34 -98.24
CA ASP A 50 20.81 69.71 -98.41
C ASP A 50 22.29 69.75 -98.85
N ASP A 51 23.07 68.68 -98.60
CA ASP A 51 24.51 68.63 -98.96
C ASP A 51 24.80 68.27 -100.44
N TYR A 52 23.77 68.05 -101.27
CA TYR A 52 23.90 67.61 -102.68
C TYR A 52 23.57 68.69 -103.72
N SER A 53 23.57 69.98 -103.37
CA SER A 53 23.17 71.07 -104.28
C SER A 53 24.26 72.08 -104.69
N THR A 54 25.52 71.67 -104.82
CA THR A 54 26.55 72.50 -105.49
C THR A 54 27.47 71.65 -106.36
N GLU A 55 27.10 71.45 -107.64
CA GLU A 55 27.89 71.79 -108.83
C GLU A 55 27.30 71.13 -110.11
N GLU A 56 26.88 72.00 -111.04
CA GLU A 56 26.65 71.84 -112.49
C GLU A 56 26.02 70.56 -113.07
N SER A 57 24.68 70.51 -113.11
CA SER A 57 23.88 70.44 -114.35
C SER A 57 22.36 70.38 -114.03
N GLN A 58 21.54 71.04 -114.85
CA GLN A 58 20.15 71.45 -114.58
C GLN A 58 19.13 70.32 -114.22
N PRO A 59 18.02 70.65 -113.51
CA PRO A 59 17.32 69.74 -112.59
C PRO A 59 16.10 69.01 -113.19
N ARG A 60 15.87 67.75 -112.78
CA ARG A 60 14.53 67.14 -112.79
C ARG A 60 13.97 67.10 -111.37
N GLN A 61 13.16 68.09 -111.02
CA GLN A 61 12.37 68.11 -109.78
C GLN A 61 11.39 66.93 -109.79
N LEU A 62 11.57 65.95 -108.89
CA LEU A 62 10.60 64.88 -108.64
C LEU A 62 9.30 65.49 -108.09
N SER A 63 8.16 65.13 -108.66
CA SER A 63 6.85 65.64 -108.24
C SER A 63 6.50 65.24 -106.81
N LYS A 64 5.69 66.04 -106.09
CA LYS A 64 5.19 65.72 -104.73
C LYS A 64 4.58 64.31 -104.61
N LYS A 65 4.00 63.79 -105.71
CA LYS A 65 3.41 62.45 -105.78
C LYS A 65 4.46 61.32 -105.79
N GLN A 66 5.68 61.58 -106.28
CA GLN A 66 6.80 60.62 -106.29
C GLN A 66 7.56 60.62 -104.96
N ARG A 67 7.66 61.77 -104.27
CA ARG A 67 8.17 61.82 -102.88
C ARG A 67 7.25 61.08 -101.91
N GLN A 68 5.92 61.24 -102.05
CA GLN A 68 4.96 60.51 -101.21
C GLN A 68 5.03 58.98 -101.42
N LYS A 69 5.18 58.51 -102.67
CA LYS A 69 5.36 57.07 -102.95
C LYS A 69 6.66 56.47 -102.37
N LEU A 70 7.72 57.28 -102.26
CA LEU A 70 8.97 56.82 -101.65
C LEU A 70 8.85 56.74 -100.13
N VAL A 71 8.20 57.71 -99.49
CA VAL A 71 7.89 57.70 -98.05
C VAL A 71 6.94 56.55 -97.67
N ASP A 72 5.90 56.30 -98.48
CA ASP A 72 4.97 55.19 -98.25
C ASP A 72 5.65 53.81 -98.44
N SER A 73 6.74 53.72 -99.22
CA SER A 73 7.53 52.48 -99.37
C SER A 73 8.44 52.17 -98.18
N PHE A 74 8.80 53.18 -97.37
CA PHE A 74 9.56 53.01 -96.13
C PHE A 74 8.68 52.67 -94.90
N GLN A 75 7.36 52.86 -94.99
CA GLN A 75 6.41 52.55 -93.89
C GLN A 75 5.90 51.11 -93.86
N ARG A 76 6.40 50.21 -94.71
CA ARG A 76 6.11 48.76 -94.63
C ARG A 76 7.37 47.95 -94.37
N VAL A 77 7.97 48.16 -93.20
CA VAL A 77 8.84 47.14 -92.59
C VAL A 77 7.99 46.44 -91.52
N PRO A 78 7.67 45.13 -91.65
CA PRO A 78 7.03 44.42 -90.56
C PRO A 78 7.95 44.49 -89.33
N ALA A 79 7.37 44.83 -88.18
CA ALA A 79 8.05 44.81 -86.91
C ALA A 79 8.69 43.42 -86.72
N VAL A 80 10.02 43.36 -86.77
CA VAL A 80 10.75 42.22 -86.27
C VAL A 80 10.67 42.34 -84.76
N GLU A 81 9.77 41.57 -84.14
CA GLU A 81 9.90 41.24 -82.73
C GLU A 81 11.26 40.54 -82.56
N VAL A 82 12.21 41.26 -81.98
CA VAL A 82 13.38 40.61 -81.40
C VAL A 82 12.87 39.93 -80.14
N GLN A 83 12.40 38.69 -80.27
CA GLN A 83 12.44 37.75 -79.16
C GLN A 83 13.92 37.60 -78.80
N SER A 84 14.35 38.19 -77.68
CA SER A 84 15.60 37.80 -77.05
C SER A 84 15.40 36.38 -76.50
N SER A 85 15.67 35.37 -77.32
CA SER A 85 15.57 33.96 -76.99
C SER A 85 16.83 33.41 -76.32
N ASP A 86 17.57 34.22 -75.59
CA ASP A 86 18.57 33.71 -74.63
C ASP A 86 17.91 33.68 -73.25
N LEU A 87 16.88 32.84 -73.11
CA LEU A 87 16.52 32.31 -71.79
C LEU A 87 17.63 31.33 -71.42
N ALA A 88 18.56 31.79 -70.59
CA ALA A 88 19.55 30.94 -69.94
C ALA A 88 18.85 29.67 -69.42
N THR A 89 19.24 28.52 -69.96
CA THR A 89 18.54 27.27 -69.65
C THR A 89 18.89 26.87 -68.22
N ALA A 90 17.90 26.81 -67.34
CA ALA A 90 18.09 26.48 -65.92
C ALA A 90 18.86 25.16 -65.74
N PRO A 91 19.76 25.06 -64.75
CA PRO A 91 20.41 23.80 -64.43
C PRO A 91 19.40 22.70 -64.06
N GLN A 92 19.69 21.48 -64.49
CA GLN A 92 18.84 20.32 -64.25
C GLN A 92 19.54 19.29 -63.37
N PHE A 93 18.79 18.69 -62.46
CA PHE A 93 19.21 17.52 -61.70
C PHE A 93 19.32 16.28 -62.61
N HIS A 94 20.19 15.34 -62.23
CA HIS A 94 20.14 13.98 -62.76
C HIS A 94 18.88 13.25 -62.26
N ARG A 95 18.44 12.24 -63.00
CA ARG A 95 17.29 11.41 -62.59
C ARG A 95 17.62 10.71 -61.26
N GLY A 96 16.69 10.75 -60.31
CA GLY A 96 16.88 10.20 -58.96
C GLY A 96 17.55 11.16 -57.96
N TYR A 97 17.80 12.40 -58.36
CA TYR A 97 18.31 13.47 -57.51
C TYR A 97 17.42 14.72 -57.60
N PRO A 98 17.34 15.55 -56.54
CA PRO A 98 17.96 15.37 -55.21
C PRO A 98 17.36 14.17 -54.44
N ARG A 99 18.10 13.62 -53.46
CA ARG A 99 17.62 12.53 -52.60
C ARG A 99 18.19 12.63 -51.18
N VAL A 100 17.58 11.90 -50.25
CA VAL A 100 18.15 11.68 -48.91
C VAL A 100 19.18 10.53 -49.02
N SER A 101 20.31 10.67 -48.35
CA SER A 101 21.38 9.67 -48.34
C SER A 101 21.12 8.60 -47.28
N ASP A 102 21.39 7.34 -47.61
CA ASP A 102 21.26 6.21 -46.67
C ASP A 102 22.36 6.20 -45.59
N GLN A 103 23.47 6.91 -45.81
CA GLN A 103 24.70 6.75 -45.02
C GLN A 103 24.82 7.61 -43.76
N ALA A 104 23.96 8.60 -43.53
CA ALA A 104 24.11 9.51 -42.38
C ALA A 104 22.81 10.26 -42.01
N THR A 105 21.77 9.52 -41.64
CA THR A 105 20.63 10.09 -40.89
C THR A 105 20.85 9.83 -39.40
N GLY A 106 20.93 10.91 -38.64
CA GLY A 106 21.03 10.89 -37.17
C GLY A 106 19.75 11.39 -36.52
N GLU A 107 19.75 11.45 -35.19
CA GLU A 107 18.61 11.90 -34.39
C GLU A 107 18.22 13.35 -34.70
N THR A 108 19.21 14.23 -34.91
CA THR A 108 19.01 15.66 -35.19
C THR A 108 19.51 16.08 -36.57
N SER A 109 19.75 15.13 -37.48
CA SER A 109 20.35 15.42 -38.78
C SER A 109 19.88 14.53 -39.94
N LEU A 110 19.85 15.12 -41.13
CA LEU A 110 19.55 14.46 -42.41
C LEU A 110 20.66 14.71 -43.43
N ALA A 111 21.24 13.65 -43.98
CA ALA A 111 22.15 13.76 -45.11
C ALA A 111 21.38 13.81 -46.43
N VAL A 112 21.74 14.75 -47.31
CA VAL A 112 21.14 14.92 -48.64
C VAL A 112 22.21 14.86 -49.71
N ASP A 113 21.89 14.16 -50.81
CA ASP A 113 22.74 14.06 -51.99
C ASP A 113 22.09 14.82 -53.15
N VAL A 114 22.89 15.63 -53.85
CA VAL A 114 22.49 16.34 -55.06
C VAL A 114 23.40 15.97 -56.22
N SER A 115 22.82 15.81 -57.42
CA SER A 115 23.58 15.55 -58.64
C SER A 115 23.03 16.35 -59.81
N MET A 116 23.91 17.03 -60.54
CA MET A 116 23.56 18.06 -61.53
C MET A 116 24.15 17.75 -62.89
N LYS A 117 23.45 18.14 -63.98
CA LYS A 117 23.98 18.02 -65.35
C LYS A 117 25.03 19.09 -65.71
N ARG A 118 25.22 20.10 -64.87
CA ARG A 118 26.21 21.17 -65.00
C ARG A 118 26.58 21.77 -63.63
N PRO A 119 27.74 22.45 -63.48
CA PRO A 119 28.10 23.14 -62.25
C PRO A 119 26.98 24.07 -61.78
N SER A 120 26.59 23.95 -60.53
CA SER A 120 25.41 24.65 -59.99
C SER A 120 25.59 24.95 -58.51
N THR A 121 24.99 26.05 -58.05
CA THR A 121 24.69 26.24 -56.63
C THR A 121 23.28 25.75 -56.38
N VAL A 122 23.13 24.76 -55.49
CA VAL A 122 21.84 24.21 -55.10
C VAL A 122 21.45 24.74 -53.73
N PHE A 123 20.45 25.61 -53.69
CA PHE A 123 19.85 26.09 -52.45
C PHE A 123 18.86 25.07 -51.92
N TYR A 124 18.80 24.91 -50.61
CA TYR A 124 17.81 24.05 -49.96
C TYR A 124 17.10 24.76 -48.80
N ALA A 125 15.85 24.39 -48.58
CA ALA A 125 15.05 24.80 -47.42
C ALA A 125 14.31 23.59 -46.85
N VAL A 126 14.33 23.46 -45.52
CA VAL A 126 13.73 22.38 -44.75
C VAL A 126 12.55 22.94 -43.98
N LEU A 127 11.36 22.40 -44.23
CA LEU A 127 10.12 22.86 -43.61
C LEU A 127 9.49 21.71 -42.82
N GLY A 128 8.74 22.03 -41.76
CA GLY A 128 8.00 21.01 -40.99
C GLY A 128 6.92 20.31 -41.83
N LYS A 129 6.56 19.07 -41.46
CA LYS A 129 5.48 18.30 -42.07
C LYS A 129 4.21 19.14 -42.26
N GLY A 130 3.62 19.09 -43.46
CA GLY A 130 2.40 19.84 -43.81
C GLY A 130 2.61 21.30 -44.25
N SER A 131 3.83 21.83 -44.22
CA SER A 131 4.11 23.17 -44.74
C SER A 131 3.84 23.26 -46.24
N PRO A 132 3.32 24.40 -46.76
CA PRO A 132 3.08 24.57 -48.19
C PRO A 132 4.39 24.55 -48.99
N THR A 133 4.30 24.25 -50.30
CA THR A 133 5.45 24.31 -51.20
C THR A 133 5.95 25.77 -51.31
N PRO A 134 7.21 26.07 -50.95
CA PRO A 134 7.76 27.42 -51.05
C PRO A 134 7.97 27.84 -52.50
N SER A 135 8.12 29.14 -52.74
CA SER A 135 8.55 29.69 -54.02
C SER A 135 10.07 29.59 -54.22
N VAL A 136 10.53 29.77 -55.47
CA VAL A 136 11.97 29.75 -55.81
C VAL A 136 12.77 30.77 -55.01
N GLN A 137 12.23 31.99 -54.85
CA GLN A 137 12.86 33.10 -54.13
C GLN A 137 12.95 32.83 -52.63
N GLU A 138 11.95 32.15 -52.08
CA GLU A 138 11.86 31.75 -50.68
C GLU A 138 12.91 30.69 -50.31
N VAL A 139 13.16 29.70 -51.20
CA VAL A 139 14.24 28.72 -51.01
C VAL A 139 15.61 29.38 -51.16
N GLN A 140 15.81 30.26 -52.14
CA GLN A 140 17.10 30.93 -52.37
C GLN A 140 17.49 31.91 -51.26
N SER A 141 16.51 32.60 -50.67
CA SER A 141 16.75 33.56 -49.58
C SER A 141 16.91 32.91 -48.21
N GLY A 142 16.60 31.61 -48.07
CA GLY A 142 16.55 30.93 -46.78
C GLY A 142 15.44 31.42 -45.84
N LEU A 143 14.62 32.35 -46.29
CA LEU A 143 13.58 33.05 -45.51
C LEU A 143 12.16 32.62 -45.90
N GLY A 144 12.05 31.60 -46.75
CA GLY A 144 10.80 31.00 -47.17
C GLY A 144 10.05 30.32 -46.05
N GLY A 145 9.06 30.99 -45.47
CA GLY A 145 7.99 30.40 -44.65
C GLY A 145 8.46 29.37 -43.61
N ASN A 146 8.83 29.82 -42.41
CA ASN A 146 9.08 28.94 -41.26
C ASN A 146 10.10 27.80 -41.51
N ALA A 147 11.05 27.97 -42.42
CA ALA A 147 12.11 26.99 -42.65
C ALA A 147 12.91 26.75 -41.35
N VAL A 148 13.03 25.49 -40.96
CA VAL A 148 13.72 25.03 -39.74
C VAL A 148 15.23 24.94 -39.98
N ALA A 149 15.65 24.70 -41.23
CA ALA A 149 17.02 24.78 -41.69
C ALA A 149 17.07 25.21 -43.17
N PHE A 150 18.13 25.89 -43.57
CA PHE A 150 18.36 26.27 -44.97
C PHE A 150 19.86 26.37 -45.25
N GLY A 151 20.22 26.33 -46.53
CA GLY A 151 21.62 26.49 -46.92
C GLY A 151 21.81 26.35 -48.42
N SER A 152 23.06 26.21 -48.82
CA SER A 152 23.43 26.03 -50.22
C SER A 152 24.55 25.01 -50.36
N ILE A 153 24.44 24.15 -51.37
CA ILE A 153 25.40 23.13 -51.74
C ILE A 153 26.03 23.56 -53.07
N LEU A 154 27.35 23.73 -53.09
CA LEU A 154 28.06 24.09 -54.31
C LEU A 154 28.51 22.82 -55.03
N VAL A 155 27.94 22.55 -56.21
CA VAL A 155 28.32 21.43 -57.08
C VAL A 155 29.31 21.94 -58.12
N LYS A 156 30.58 21.61 -57.96
CA LYS A 156 31.67 22.01 -58.87
C LYS A 156 32.01 20.91 -59.85
N ASP A 157 32.56 21.30 -61.00
CA ASP A 157 33.31 20.41 -61.87
C ASP A 157 34.77 20.42 -61.38
N GLU A 158 35.11 19.52 -60.45
CA GLU A 158 36.45 19.50 -59.83
C GLU A 158 37.55 19.19 -60.86
N ASP A 159 37.23 18.41 -61.90
CA ASP A 159 38.18 17.95 -62.92
C ASP A 159 38.09 18.72 -64.25
N GLY A 160 37.13 19.64 -64.39
CA GLY A 160 36.88 20.37 -65.64
C GLY A 160 36.40 19.48 -66.80
N THR A 161 35.92 18.27 -66.50
CA THR A 161 35.52 17.25 -67.49
C THR A 161 34.01 17.10 -67.64
N GLY A 162 33.22 17.79 -66.82
CA GLY A 162 31.76 17.66 -66.75
C GLY A 162 31.28 16.32 -66.18
N LYS A 163 32.17 15.48 -65.65
CA LYS A 163 31.85 14.20 -65.00
C LYS A 163 31.94 14.35 -63.48
N GLY A 164 31.07 13.65 -62.75
CA GLY A 164 31.13 13.63 -61.27
C GLY A 164 30.51 14.84 -60.57
N LEU A 165 29.54 15.51 -61.20
CA LEU A 165 28.83 16.67 -60.65
C LEU A 165 27.81 16.27 -59.57
N SER A 166 28.30 15.76 -58.45
CA SER A 166 27.50 15.40 -57.28
C SER A 166 28.13 15.95 -56.01
N ALA A 167 27.30 16.30 -55.03
CA ALA A 167 27.75 16.74 -53.71
C ALA A 167 26.75 16.27 -52.65
N SER A 168 27.22 16.16 -51.41
CA SER A 168 26.39 15.82 -50.26
C SER A 168 26.49 16.91 -49.21
N ALA A 169 25.42 17.11 -48.46
CA ALA A 169 25.42 17.99 -47.31
C ALA A 169 24.70 17.32 -46.13
N LEU A 170 25.17 17.62 -44.92
CA LEU A 170 24.49 17.25 -43.69
C LEU A 170 23.67 18.44 -43.22
N ILE A 171 22.38 18.22 -43.03
CA ILE A 171 21.46 19.20 -42.45
C ILE A 171 21.36 18.88 -40.98
N GLU A 172 21.79 19.79 -40.11
CA GLU A 172 21.83 19.63 -38.66
C GLU A 172 20.79 20.51 -37.95
N ASN A 173 20.65 20.35 -36.63
CA ASN A 173 19.72 21.09 -35.77
C ASN A 173 18.23 20.82 -36.07
N LEU A 174 17.92 19.63 -36.57
CA LEU A 174 16.55 19.15 -36.70
C LEU A 174 16.10 18.51 -35.39
N LYS A 175 14.79 18.50 -35.14
CA LYS A 175 14.18 17.75 -34.01
C LYS A 175 14.21 16.23 -34.28
N PRO A 176 14.46 15.39 -33.26
CA PRO A 176 14.28 13.93 -33.29
C PRO A 176 12.89 13.48 -33.74
N ALA A 177 12.80 12.29 -34.33
CA ALA A 177 11.56 11.63 -34.75
C ALA A 177 10.56 12.54 -35.52
N THR A 178 11.04 13.58 -36.19
CA THR A 178 10.21 14.65 -36.75
C THR A 178 10.20 14.59 -38.27
N GLY A 179 9.01 14.69 -38.87
CA GLY A 179 8.83 14.73 -40.32
C GLY A 179 9.09 16.12 -40.91
N TYR A 180 9.88 16.16 -41.99
CA TYR A 180 10.24 17.37 -42.73
C TYR A 180 9.99 17.21 -44.23
N ARG A 181 9.74 18.34 -44.90
CA ARG A 181 9.76 18.46 -46.37
C ARG A 181 11.01 19.25 -46.76
N ILE A 182 11.83 18.72 -47.66
CA ILE A 182 13.05 19.40 -48.11
C ILE A 182 12.91 19.78 -49.58
N PHE A 183 13.11 21.06 -49.88
CA PHE A 183 13.00 21.62 -51.23
C PHE A 183 14.34 22.15 -51.71
N PHE A 184 14.63 21.93 -52.99
CA PHE A 184 15.87 22.31 -53.64
C PHE A 184 15.63 23.21 -54.85
N VAL A 185 16.50 24.21 -55.03
CA VAL A 185 16.52 25.11 -56.19
C VAL A 185 17.94 25.18 -56.71
N ALA A 186 18.15 24.85 -57.98
CA ALA A 186 19.47 24.98 -58.61
C ALA A 186 19.59 26.30 -59.37
N GLN A 187 20.75 26.94 -59.25
CA GLN A 187 21.11 28.17 -59.96
C GLN A 187 22.49 28.03 -60.57
N ASP A 188 22.66 28.52 -61.79
CA ASP A 188 23.97 28.62 -62.40
C ASP A 188 24.78 29.74 -61.72
N PRO A 189 25.95 29.46 -61.12
CA PRO A 189 26.73 30.48 -60.43
C PRO A 189 27.32 31.54 -61.38
N SER A 190 27.45 31.23 -62.68
CA SER A 190 27.97 32.15 -63.69
C SER A 190 26.88 32.98 -64.37
N GLU A 191 25.62 32.51 -64.32
CA GLU A 191 24.46 33.16 -64.89
C GLU A 191 23.30 33.23 -63.87
N PRO A 192 23.24 34.27 -63.02
CA PRO A 192 22.26 34.35 -61.94
C PRO A 192 20.78 34.30 -62.38
N SER A 193 20.49 34.62 -63.64
CA SER A 193 19.15 34.50 -64.23
C SER A 193 18.75 33.06 -64.57
N ALA A 194 19.70 32.11 -64.61
CA ALA A 194 19.48 30.70 -64.90
C ALA A 194 19.17 29.93 -63.61
N VAL A 195 17.92 30.05 -63.12
CA VAL A 195 17.44 29.38 -61.90
C VAL A 195 16.36 28.36 -62.24
N SER A 196 16.24 27.28 -61.44
CA SER A 196 15.16 26.32 -61.55
C SER A 196 13.79 27.04 -61.57
N PRO A 197 12.87 26.66 -62.47
CA PRO A 197 11.57 27.34 -62.60
C PRO A 197 10.62 27.07 -61.42
N SER A 198 10.87 26.02 -60.64
CA SER A 198 10.15 25.65 -59.42
C SER A 198 11.07 24.85 -58.49
N PRO A 199 10.85 24.86 -57.17
CA PRO A 199 11.58 23.97 -56.26
C PRO A 199 11.27 22.49 -56.50
N VAL A 200 12.27 21.64 -56.27
CA VAL A 200 12.17 20.18 -56.37
C VAL A 200 12.20 19.60 -54.97
N SER A 201 11.22 18.79 -54.59
CA SER A 201 11.22 18.05 -53.31
C SER A 201 11.98 16.73 -53.42
N VAL A 202 12.48 16.23 -52.29
CA VAL A 202 12.99 14.86 -52.17
C VAL A 202 11.84 13.90 -51.88
N HIS A 203 11.91 12.71 -52.47
CA HIS A 203 11.04 11.59 -52.17
C HIS A 203 11.84 10.51 -51.43
N SER A 204 11.29 9.91 -50.37
CA SER A 204 11.80 8.64 -49.84
C SER A 204 11.03 7.48 -50.50
N GLU A 205 11.72 6.54 -51.13
CA GLU A 205 11.07 5.32 -51.65
C GLU A 205 10.46 4.53 -50.48
N GLY A 206 9.14 4.29 -50.50
CA GLY A 206 8.44 3.43 -49.53
C GLY A 206 7.51 4.12 -48.53
N ASN A 207 7.39 5.45 -48.52
CA ASN A 207 6.45 6.17 -47.64
C ASN A 207 5.13 6.50 -48.37
N SER A 208 3.99 6.38 -47.68
CA SER A 208 2.66 6.70 -48.21
C SER A 208 2.43 8.19 -48.41
N ASP A 209 3.24 9.03 -47.75
CA ASP A 209 3.30 10.48 -47.93
C ASP A 209 4.60 10.84 -48.68
N SER A 210 4.52 10.93 -50.01
CA SER A 210 5.67 10.86 -50.93
C SER A 210 6.70 11.99 -50.79
N ASP A 211 6.42 13.03 -50.00
CA ASP A 211 7.21 14.27 -49.90
C ASP A 211 7.81 14.53 -48.50
N VAL A 212 7.70 13.57 -47.57
CA VAL A 212 8.11 13.74 -46.16
C VAL A 212 9.22 12.78 -45.77
N VAL A 213 10.26 13.31 -45.13
CA VAL A 213 11.43 12.59 -44.61
C VAL A 213 11.47 12.75 -43.09
N TYR A 214 11.69 11.67 -42.35
CA TYR A 214 11.80 11.70 -40.88
C TYR A 214 13.26 11.61 -40.45
N THR A 215 13.63 12.40 -39.43
CA THR A 215 14.85 12.12 -38.64
C THR A 215 14.68 10.80 -37.89
N LYS A 216 15.80 10.15 -37.56
CA LYS A 216 15.74 8.91 -36.76
C LYS A 216 15.44 9.23 -35.31
N ASP A 217 15.02 8.20 -34.59
CA ASP A 217 14.97 8.18 -33.14
C ASP A 217 16.00 7.16 -32.64
N GLN A 218 16.89 7.55 -31.73
CA GLN A 218 17.97 6.72 -31.21
C GLN A 218 18.11 6.79 -29.69
N THR A 219 17.32 7.64 -29.05
CA THR A 219 17.32 7.81 -27.59
C THR A 219 16.23 6.95 -26.99
N PRO A 220 16.52 6.18 -25.94
CA PRO A 220 15.48 5.53 -25.16
C PRO A 220 14.58 6.55 -24.47
N PRO A 221 13.28 6.24 -24.28
CA PRO A 221 12.40 7.01 -23.41
C PRO A 221 12.90 6.98 -21.97
N SER A 222 12.68 8.07 -21.22
CA SER A 222 13.12 8.21 -19.84
C SER A 222 11.99 8.62 -18.89
N PHE A 223 12.14 8.25 -17.61
CA PHE A 223 11.20 8.69 -16.59
C PHE A 223 11.50 10.15 -16.17
N THR A 224 10.50 11.03 -16.28
CA THR A 224 10.64 12.46 -15.91
C THR A 224 10.56 12.70 -14.40
N ALA A 225 10.06 11.72 -13.66
CA ALA A 225 10.05 11.66 -12.21
C ALA A 225 10.35 10.23 -11.76
N GLU A 226 10.95 10.06 -10.57
CA GLU A 226 11.15 8.74 -10.00
C GLU A 226 9.81 8.02 -9.84
N PRO A 227 9.64 6.82 -10.45
CA PRO A 227 8.39 6.10 -10.30
C PRO A 227 8.22 5.62 -8.86
N ARG A 228 6.97 5.58 -8.39
CA ARG A 228 6.65 5.35 -6.97
C ARG A 228 5.37 4.57 -6.80
N GLN A 229 5.25 3.85 -5.70
CA GLN A 229 4.00 3.18 -5.35
C GLN A 229 2.89 4.22 -5.11
N ASN A 230 1.70 3.97 -5.67
CA ASN A 230 0.51 4.75 -5.38
C ASN A 230 0.15 4.60 -3.88
N PRO A 231 0.08 5.69 -3.11
CA PRO A 231 -0.24 5.65 -1.68
C PRO A 231 -1.68 5.20 -1.37
N TYR A 232 -2.54 5.07 -2.40
CA TYR A 232 -3.88 4.52 -2.31
C TYR A 232 -3.97 3.22 -3.14
N PRO A 233 -3.34 2.12 -2.67
CA PRO A 233 -3.47 0.84 -3.36
C PRO A 233 -4.95 0.44 -3.45
N GLY A 234 -5.33 -0.24 -4.53
CA GLY A 234 -6.70 -0.73 -4.69
C GLY A 234 -7.10 -1.72 -3.57
N ASN A 235 -8.37 -2.10 -3.51
CA ASN A 235 -8.94 -2.97 -2.47
C ASN A 235 -8.52 -4.46 -2.59
N ALA A 236 -7.32 -4.77 -3.09
CA ALA A 236 -6.84 -6.13 -3.29
C ALA A 236 -5.43 -6.32 -2.71
N GLU A 237 -5.33 -7.23 -1.74
CA GLU A 237 -4.10 -7.61 -1.01
C GLU A 237 -3.02 -8.25 -1.89
N ASP A 238 -3.40 -8.78 -3.05
CA ASP A 238 -2.50 -9.45 -3.98
C ASP A 238 -2.07 -8.54 -5.15
N SER A 239 -2.19 -7.22 -4.97
CA SER A 239 -1.94 -6.23 -6.01
C SER A 239 -1.14 -5.03 -5.51
N VAL A 240 -0.41 -4.40 -6.43
CA VAL A 240 0.33 -3.15 -6.20
C VAL A 240 0.05 -2.20 -7.35
N THR A 241 0.28 -0.90 -7.17
CA THR A 241 0.09 0.07 -8.24
C THR A 241 1.22 1.07 -8.21
N VAL A 242 1.81 1.34 -9.38
CA VAL A 242 2.96 2.23 -9.53
C VAL A 242 2.56 3.41 -10.42
N GLU A 243 2.85 4.62 -9.95
CA GLU A 243 2.73 5.86 -10.71
C GLU A 243 4.02 6.10 -11.49
N VAL A 244 3.89 6.36 -12.80
CA VAL A 244 5.02 6.60 -13.72
C VAL A 244 4.79 7.87 -14.54
N GLN A 245 5.87 8.56 -14.92
CA GLN A 245 5.83 9.70 -15.84
C GLN A 245 6.98 9.59 -16.84
N VAL A 246 6.70 9.70 -18.13
CA VAL A 246 7.68 9.54 -19.22
C VAL A 246 7.81 10.81 -20.05
N ASP A 247 8.97 11.02 -20.68
CA ASP A 247 9.27 12.19 -21.51
C ASP A 247 8.77 12.08 -22.95
N GLU A 248 8.52 10.86 -23.43
CA GLU A 248 7.97 10.59 -24.76
C GLU A 248 7.06 9.35 -24.80
N PRO A 249 6.25 9.17 -25.86
CA PRO A 249 5.38 8.02 -25.98
C PRO A 249 6.16 6.71 -26.11
N CYS A 250 5.95 5.79 -25.17
CA CYS A 250 6.64 4.52 -25.13
C CYS A 250 5.70 3.37 -24.75
N THR A 251 6.18 2.15 -24.95
CA THR A 251 5.70 0.93 -24.32
C THR A 251 6.53 0.68 -23.06
N CYS A 252 5.92 0.67 -21.87
CA CYS A 252 6.64 0.31 -20.64
C CYS A 252 6.50 -1.20 -20.36
N HIS A 253 7.58 -1.96 -20.53
CA HIS A 253 7.68 -3.35 -20.09
C HIS A 253 7.96 -3.39 -18.58
N TYR A 254 7.37 -4.35 -17.86
CA TYR A 254 7.59 -4.47 -16.43
C TYR A 254 7.61 -5.92 -15.92
N ALA A 255 8.27 -6.13 -14.78
CA ALA A 255 8.32 -7.39 -14.04
C ALA A 255 8.26 -7.15 -12.54
N VAL A 256 7.62 -8.04 -11.78
CA VAL A 256 7.54 -7.98 -10.31
C VAL A 256 8.31 -9.17 -9.73
N VAL A 257 9.29 -8.89 -8.87
CA VAL A 257 10.21 -9.90 -8.30
C VAL A 257 10.44 -9.67 -6.81
N GLU A 258 10.97 -10.66 -6.10
CA GLU A 258 11.45 -10.47 -4.72
C GLU A 258 12.64 -9.49 -4.69
N PRO A 259 12.79 -8.64 -3.66
CA PRO A 259 13.82 -7.61 -3.60
C PRO A 259 15.25 -8.12 -3.84
N GLU A 260 15.58 -9.29 -3.29
CA GLU A 260 16.89 -9.94 -3.42
C GLU A 260 17.19 -10.51 -4.82
N SER A 261 16.18 -10.56 -5.69
CA SER A 261 16.30 -11.07 -7.07
C SER A 261 16.32 -9.97 -8.13
N ALA A 262 16.13 -8.70 -7.74
CA ALA A 262 16.08 -7.56 -8.67
C ALA A 262 17.34 -7.46 -9.56
N ASP A 263 18.53 -7.60 -8.97
CA ASP A 263 19.81 -7.44 -9.67
C ASP A 263 20.14 -8.56 -10.69
N LYS A 264 19.28 -9.59 -10.79
CA LYS A 264 19.50 -10.74 -11.69
C LYS A 264 19.01 -10.51 -13.11
N TYR A 265 18.13 -9.53 -13.33
CA TYR A 265 17.42 -9.37 -14.59
C TYR A 265 17.84 -8.10 -15.33
N SER A 266 18.20 -8.25 -16.59
CA SER A 266 18.48 -7.13 -17.49
C SER A 266 17.20 -6.65 -18.20
N SER A 267 17.26 -5.46 -18.82
CA SER A 267 16.14 -4.98 -19.65
C SER A 267 15.78 -5.94 -20.78
N ALA A 268 16.76 -6.62 -21.36
CA ALA A 268 16.53 -7.63 -22.41
C ALA A 268 15.77 -8.86 -21.88
N ASP A 269 16.02 -9.28 -20.63
CA ASP A 269 15.29 -10.39 -20.00
C ASP A 269 13.83 -10.01 -19.75
N ILE A 270 13.59 -8.76 -19.32
CA ILE A 270 12.24 -8.22 -19.07
C ILE A 270 11.44 -8.09 -20.39
N ILE A 271 12.06 -7.52 -21.43
CA ILE A 271 11.42 -7.36 -22.75
C ILE A 271 11.12 -8.73 -23.39
N SER A 272 12.06 -9.67 -23.32
CA SER A 272 11.88 -11.02 -23.91
C SER A 272 11.00 -11.95 -23.07
N GLY A 273 10.73 -11.59 -21.81
CA GLY A 273 10.03 -12.43 -20.83
C GLY A 273 10.87 -13.62 -20.33
N ALA A 274 12.19 -13.59 -20.51
CA ALA A 274 13.14 -14.63 -20.09
C ALA A 274 13.48 -14.56 -18.58
N ILE A 275 12.46 -14.36 -17.74
CA ILE A 275 12.60 -14.26 -16.30
C ILE A 275 12.40 -15.66 -15.70
N GLU A 276 13.43 -16.21 -15.04
CA GLU A 276 13.33 -17.53 -14.39
C GLU A 276 12.21 -17.57 -13.35
N ALA A 277 11.48 -18.68 -13.39
CA ALA A 277 10.26 -18.95 -12.66
C ALA A 277 10.46 -19.00 -11.15
N ALA A 278 10.26 -17.88 -10.46
CA ALA A 278 9.67 -17.93 -9.12
C ALA A 278 8.13 -18.19 -9.22
N PHE A 279 7.48 -17.93 -10.37
CA PHE A 279 6.03 -18.15 -10.58
C PHE A 279 5.62 -18.51 -12.04
N ALA A 280 6.35 -19.39 -12.74
CA ALA A 280 5.93 -19.85 -14.07
C ALA A 280 5.04 -21.11 -13.99
N SER A 281 3.73 -20.92 -13.86
CA SER A 281 2.77 -21.74 -14.64
C SER A 281 1.43 -21.02 -14.76
N SER A 282 1.14 -20.59 -15.99
CA SER A 282 -0.10 -19.97 -16.48
C SER A 282 -0.36 -18.47 -16.22
N PHE A 283 0.57 -17.67 -15.74
CA PHE A 283 0.50 -16.22 -15.98
C PHE A 283 1.35 -15.92 -17.21
N LYS A 284 0.71 -15.77 -18.37
CA LYS A 284 1.29 -14.92 -19.41
C LYS A 284 1.48 -13.57 -18.71
N VAL A 285 2.72 -13.21 -18.37
CA VAL A 285 3.09 -11.79 -18.36
C VAL A 285 2.65 -11.33 -19.73
N ARG A 286 1.46 -10.75 -19.80
CA ARG A 286 1.18 -9.85 -20.89
C ARG A 286 2.17 -8.73 -20.57
N SER A 287 3.10 -8.47 -21.47
CA SER A 287 3.39 -7.09 -21.74
C SER A 287 2.03 -6.40 -21.84
N GLY A 288 1.70 -5.62 -20.82
CA GLY A 288 0.74 -4.56 -21.02
C GLY A 288 1.51 -3.53 -21.80
N GLU A 289 1.10 -3.28 -23.04
CA GLU A 289 1.35 -1.98 -23.62
C GLU A 289 0.30 -1.07 -23.00
N ASP A 290 0.67 -0.34 -21.94
CA ASP A 290 0.05 0.96 -21.78
C ASP A 290 0.80 1.88 -22.72
N SER A 291 0.11 2.29 -23.80
CA SER A 291 0.57 3.42 -24.59
C SER A 291 0.54 4.64 -23.67
N LEU A 292 1.69 4.94 -23.06
CA LEU A 292 1.83 6.13 -22.24
C LEU A 292 1.81 7.33 -23.20
N MET A 293 0.67 8.00 -23.32
CA MET A 293 0.63 9.32 -23.95
C MET A 293 1.33 10.30 -23.02
N SER A 294 2.01 11.32 -23.55
CA SER A 294 2.43 12.49 -22.75
C SER A 294 1.19 13.11 -22.08
N ALA A 295 0.86 12.66 -20.88
CA ALA A 295 -0.17 13.18 -20.00
C ALA A 295 0.05 12.65 -18.58
N LEU A 296 -0.06 13.57 -17.63
CA LEU A 296 0.02 13.35 -16.19
C LEU A 296 -0.91 12.20 -15.74
N ASP A 297 -0.37 11.32 -14.89
CA ASP A 297 -1.03 10.17 -14.21
C ASP A 297 -1.51 9.02 -15.11
N ALA A 298 -0.57 8.22 -15.63
CA ALA A 298 -0.87 6.89 -16.15
C ALA A 298 -0.75 5.85 -15.03
N LEU A 299 -1.85 5.12 -14.77
CA LEU A 299 -1.93 4.07 -13.77
C LEU A 299 -1.52 2.73 -14.40
N LEU A 300 -0.36 2.19 -14.04
CA LEU A 300 -0.05 0.79 -14.34
C LEU A 300 -0.90 -0.08 -13.41
N THR A 301 -2.11 -0.42 -13.86
CA THR A 301 -2.93 -1.43 -13.17
C THR A 301 -2.30 -2.80 -13.45
N THR A 302 -1.49 -3.29 -12.51
CA THR A 302 -0.96 -4.65 -12.58
C THR A 302 -2.09 -5.67 -12.59
N PRO A 303 -1.87 -6.81 -13.26
CA PRO A 303 -2.57 -8.06 -13.05
C PRO A 303 -3.07 -8.31 -11.63
N GLN A 304 -4.36 -8.48 -11.34
CA GLN A 304 -4.74 -9.24 -10.13
C GLN A 304 -4.21 -10.67 -10.27
N ARG A 305 -3.12 -11.06 -9.59
CA ARG A 305 -2.76 -12.44 -9.22
C ARG A 305 -1.74 -12.51 -8.08
N SER A 306 -2.17 -13.10 -6.96
CA SER A 306 -1.45 -13.94 -5.98
C SER A 306 -0.03 -13.50 -5.55
N LEU A 307 0.24 -12.19 -5.49
CA LEU A 307 1.30 -11.70 -4.62
C LEU A 307 0.91 -12.05 -3.17
N LYS A 308 1.90 -12.34 -2.33
CA LYS A 308 1.63 -12.54 -0.91
C LYS A 308 1.22 -11.19 -0.30
N PRO A 309 0.17 -11.11 0.52
CA PRO A 309 -0.14 -9.92 1.31
C PRO A 309 1.04 -9.51 2.18
N SER A 310 1.11 -8.23 2.56
CA SER A 310 2.11 -7.71 3.52
C SER A 310 3.56 -8.09 3.16
N THR A 311 3.88 -8.14 1.87
CA THR A 311 5.16 -8.64 1.36
C THR A 311 5.81 -7.58 0.48
N ALA A 312 7.12 -7.39 0.68
CA ALA A 312 7.93 -6.51 -0.14
C ALA A 312 8.25 -7.16 -1.49
N TYR A 313 8.12 -6.39 -2.57
CA TYR A 313 8.49 -6.75 -3.93
C TYR A 313 9.27 -5.60 -4.58
N THR A 314 9.94 -5.89 -5.69
CA THR A 314 10.55 -4.90 -6.56
C THR A 314 9.90 -4.98 -7.95
N VAL A 315 9.42 -3.84 -8.44
CA VAL A 315 8.92 -3.69 -9.80
C VAL A 315 10.06 -3.16 -10.67
N LEU A 316 10.50 -3.96 -11.64
CA LEU A 316 11.47 -3.58 -12.65
C LEU A 316 10.70 -3.06 -13.87
N MET A 317 11.09 -1.89 -14.40
CA MET A 317 10.41 -1.21 -15.50
C MET A 317 11.40 -0.80 -16.60
N VAL A 318 10.98 -0.96 -17.85
CA VAL A 318 11.78 -0.70 -19.06
C VAL A 318 10.90 0.00 -20.10
N PRO A 319 11.03 1.33 -20.27
CA PRO A 319 10.45 2.04 -21.40
C PRO A 319 11.12 1.66 -22.72
N GLU A 320 10.34 1.30 -23.73
CA GLU A 320 10.76 1.02 -25.11
C GLU A 320 9.97 1.92 -26.08
N ASP A 321 10.66 2.65 -26.96
CA ASP A 321 10.00 3.47 -27.98
C ASP A 321 9.46 2.64 -29.17
N SER A 322 8.77 3.28 -30.11
CA SER A 322 8.29 2.60 -31.33
C SER A 322 9.39 2.16 -32.31
N SER A 323 10.63 2.62 -32.11
CA SER A 323 11.81 2.29 -32.89
C SER A 323 12.62 1.12 -32.27
N GLY A 324 12.26 0.67 -31.07
CA GLY A 324 12.91 -0.39 -30.31
C GLY A 324 14.09 0.07 -29.43
N ASN A 325 14.22 1.37 -29.14
CA ASN A 325 15.23 1.90 -28.23
C ASN A 325 14.75 1.76 -26.78
N TYR A 326 15.62 1.24 -25.90
CA TYR A 326 15.38 1.09 -24.45
C TYR A 326 16.68 1.23 -23.66
N ASP A 327 16.60 1.58 -22.37
CA ASP A 327 17.76 1.58 -21.47
C ASP A 327 18.14 0.13 -21.12
N PRO A 328 19.41 -0.30 -21.26
CA PRO A 328 19.84 -1.66 -20.90
C PRO A 328 19.70 -1.99 -19.40
N THR A 329 19.55 -0.98 -18.54
CA THR A 329 19.35 -1.12 -17.10
C THR A 329 17.89 -0.80 -16.74
N PRO A 330 17.15 -1.74 -16.13
CA PRO A 330 15.78 -1.47 -15.74
C PRO A 330 15.71 -0.49 -14.57
N THR A 331 14.66 0.33 -14.53
CA THR A 331 14.33 1.15 -13.37
C THR A 331 13.63 0.29 -12.33
N ALA A 332 14.15 0.25 -11.10
CA ALA A 332 13.62 -0.54 -10.01
C ALA A 332 12.86 0.33 -9.00
N VAL A 333 11.65 -0.10 -8.62
CA VAL A 333 10.84 0.53 -7.57
C VAL A 333 10.42 -0.52 -6.55
N GLN A 334 10.75 -0.28 -5.28
CA GLN A 334 10.30 -1.14 -4.20
C GLN A 334 8.82 -0.86 -3.91
N VAL A 335 8.03 -1.93 -3.80
CA VAL A 335 6.60 -1.87 -3.54
C VAL A 335 6.20 -2.88 -2.46
N TYR A 336 5.08 -2.62 -1.82
CA TYR A 336 4.51 -3.48 -0.78
C TYR A 336 3.05 -3.79 -1.12
N THR A 337 2.68 -5.07 -1.06
CA THR A 337 1.28 -5.46 -1.11
C THR A 337 0.56 -4.99 0.16
N PRO A 338 -0.69 -4.47 0.05
CA PRO A 338 -1.43 -4.05 1.22
C PRO A 338 -1.86 -5.26 2.06
N ASP A 339 -1.96 -5.03 3.37
CA ASP A 339 -2.73 -5.89 4.26
C ASP A 339 -4.15 -5.35 4.35
N LEU A 340 -5.17 -6.15 4.04
CA LEU A 340 -6.58 -5.78 4.23
C LEU A 340 -7.28 -6.72 5.21
N THR A 341 -6.59 -7.73 5.75
CA THR A 341 -7.13 -8.64 6.76
C THR A 341 -6.69 -8.19 8.15
N PRO A 342 -7.63 -7.99 9.09
CA PRO A 342 -7.24 -7.73 10.47
C PRO A 342 -6.79 -9.01 11.19
N PRO A 343 -5.97 -8.89 12.26
CA PRO A 343 -5.55 -10.03 13.05
C PRO A 343 -6.72 -10.76 13.70
N THR A 344 -6.56 -12.06 13.84
CA THR A 344 -7.44 -12.97 14.58
C THR A 344 -6.68 -13.61 15.72
N PHE A 345 -7.36 -14.06 16.78
CA PHE A 345 -6.69 -14.81 17.84
C PHE A 345 -6.24 -16.18 17.34
N LEU A 346 -5.06 -16.62 17.81
CA LEU A 346 -4.63 -18.01 17.68
C LEU A 346 -5.58 -18.95 18.43
N ASP A 347 -5.62 -20.21 18.01
CA ASP A 347 -6.42 -21.22 18.70
C ASP A 347 -6.00 -21.36 20.17
N GLY A 348 -6.99 -21.45 21.06
CA GLY A 348 -6.79 -21.45 22.51
C GLY A 348 -6.43 -20.09 23.13
N MET A 349 -6.23 -19.03 22.34
CA MET A 349 -5.95 -17.67 22.84
C MET A 349 -7.21 -16.78 22.75
N PRO A 350 -7.28 -15.70 23.53
CA PRO A 350 -6.42 -15.31 24.67
C PRO A 350 -6.70 -16.15 25.93
N ILE A 351 -5.74 -16.19 26.86
CA ILE A 351 -5.85 -16.85 28.16
C ILE A 351 -5.55 -15.88 29.31
N VAL A 352 -6.06 -16.21 30.50
CA VAL A 352 -5.75 -15.53 31.75
C VAL A 352 -4.92 -16.49 32.60
N GLU A 353 -3.81 -16.00 33.14
CA GLU A 353 -2.87 -16.75 33.97
C GLU A 353 -2.24 -15.86 35.04
N ASP A 354 -1.38 -16.45 35.88
CA ASP A 354 -0.68 -15.77 36.98
C ASP A 354 -1.60 -14.90 37.86
N GLU A 355 -2.74 -15.48 38.25
CA GLU A 355 -3.75 -14.79 39.04
C GLU A 355 -3.27 -14.57 40.48
N THR A 356 -3.32 -13.31 40.93
CA THR A 356 -3.15 -12.89 42.33
C THR A 356 -4.48 -12.36 42.86
N GLU A 357 -4.53 -12.00 44.14
CA GLU A 357 -5.73 -11.42 44.75
C GLU A 357 -6.12 -10.05 44.14
N GLU A 358 -5.17 -9.32 43.54
CA GLU A 358 -5.37 -7.95 43.04
C GLU A 358 -4.94 -7.74 41.58
N SER A 359 -4.39 -8.77 40.92
CA SER A 359 -3.98 -8.70 39.53
C SER A 359 -4.16 -10.03 38.78
N VAL A 360 -4.25 -9.95 37.46
CA VAL A 360 -4.19 -11.12 36.56
C VAL A 360 -3.30 -10.80 35.36
N THR A 361 -2.65 -11.81 34.80
CA THR A 361 -1.90 -11.66 33.54
C THR A 361 -2.76 -12.15 32.39
N VAL A 362 -2.90 -11.32 31.36
CA VAL A 362 -3.59 -11.69 30.12
C VAL A 362 -2.54 -11.97 29.06
N ARG A 363 -2.51 -13.21 28.58
CA ARG A 363 -1.65 -13.61 27.48
C ARG A 363 -2.46 -13.73 26.20
N THR A 364 -1.99 -13.04 25.17
CA THR A 364 -2.64 -12.92 23.87
C THR A 364 -1.75 -13.51 22.78
N GLY A 365 -2.35 -14.03 21.71
CA GLY A 365 -1.60 -14.48 20.53
C GLY A 365 -2.42 -14.33 19.27
N LEU A 366 -1.80 -13.84 18.19
CA LEU A 366 -2.48 -13.36 16.98
C LEU A 366 -2.05 -14.10 15.68
N SER A 367 -2.88 -13.99 14.65
CA SER A 367 -2.62 -14.53 13.30
C SER A 367 -1.49 -13.83 12.57
N GLU A 368 -1.18 -12.59 12.96
CA GLU A 368 -0.09 -11.74 12.46
C GLU A 368 0.24 -10.67 13.51
N PRO A 369 1.34 -9.89 13.34
CA PRO A 369 1.64 -8.77 14.22
C PRO A 369 0.48 -7.77 14.30
N GLY A 370 0.18 -7.30 15.50
CA GLY A 370 -1.00 -6.50 15.74
C GLY A 370 -1.02 -5.83 17.10
N VAL A 371 -2.10 -5.09 17.36
CA VAL A 371 -2.36 -4.46 18.64
C VAL A 371 -3.68 -4.97 19.19
N VAL A 372 -3.65 -5.45 20.44
CA VAL A 372 -4.84 -5.80 21.21
C VAL A 372 -5.18 -4.62 22.12
N SER A 373 -6.27 -3.92 21.86
CA SER A 373 -6.82 -2.92 22.79
C SER A 373 -7.72 -3.63 23.80
N TYR A 374 -7.56 -3.29 25.07
CA TYR A 374 -8.34 -3.92 26.14
C TYR A 374 -9.05 -2.91 27.04
N VAL A 375 -10.22 -3.32 27.52
CA VAL A 375 -11.04 -2.60 28.51
C VAL A 375 -11.54 -3.61 29.52
N LEU A 376 -11.22 -3.39 30.80
CA LEU A 376 -11.69 -4.20 31.91
C LEU A 376 -12.79 -3.46 32.67
N LEU A 377 -13.97 -4.08 32.74
CA LEU A 377 -15.16 -3.51 33.39
C LEU A 377 -15.60 -4.35 34.58
N ASP A 378 -16.29 -3.69 35.51
CA ASP A 378 -16.96 -4.34 36.64
C ASP A 378 -17.99 -5.37 36.15
N GLY A 379 -17.84 -6.62 36.58
CA GLY A 379 -18.69 -7.74 36.17
C GLY A 379 -19.95 -7.90 37.00
N SER A 380 -20.08 -7.19 38.13
CA SER A 380 -21.27 -7.23 38.99
C SER A 380 -22.39 -6.31 38.49
N THR A 381 -22.04 -5.30 37.69
CA THR A 381 -22.98 -4.34 37.15
C THR A 381 -23.66 -4.85 35.87
N GLN A 382 -24.98 -4.67 35.77
CA GLN A 382 -25.75 -4.91 34.55
C GLN A 382 -25.52 -3.76 33.55
N HIS A 383 -24.28 -3.59 33.11
CA HIS A 383 -23.94 -2.67 32.03
C HIS A 383 -23.94 -3.42 30.70
N ALA A 384 -24.38 -2.74 29.64
CA ALA A 384 -24.30 -3.28 28.30
C ALA A 384 -22.83 -3.49 27.92
N ASP A 385 -22.55 -4.56 27.18
CA ASP A 385 -21.21 -4.81 26.65
C ASP A 385 -20.77 -3.61 25.76
N PRO A 386 -19.50 -3.16 25.86
CA PRO A 386 -18.97 -2.07 25.06
C PRO A 386 -18.96 -2.45 23.57
N SER A 387 -19.15 -1.45 22.70
CA SER A 387 -18.98 -1.62 21.27
C SER A 387 -17.49 -1.70 20.91
N LEU A 388 -17.17 -2.13 19.69
CA LEU A 388 -15.80 -2.07 19.16
C LEU A 388 -15.20 -0.66 19.27
N GLU A 389 -15.99 0.37 18.95
CA GLU A 389 -15.57 1.77 19.07
C GLU A 389 -15.25 2.16 20.51
N ASP A 390 -16.02 1.65 21.48
CA ASP A 390 -15.78 1.92 22.89
C ASP A 390 -14.48 1.26 23.39
N VAL A 391 -14.22 0.01 22.99
CA VAL A 391 -13.00 -0.70 23.37
C VAL A 391 -11.76 0.00 22.80
N LEU A 392 -11.80 0.40 21.52
CA LEU A 392 -10.71 1.16 20.88
C LEU A 392 -10.53 2.57 21.46
N ALA A 393 -11.59 3.14 22.03
CA ALA A 393 -11.55 4.41 22.76
C ALA A 393 -11.25 4.24 24.25
N PHE A 394 -10.84 3.04 24.68
CA PHE A 394 -10.47 2.70 26.06
C PHE A 394 -11.56 2.99 27.11
N ARG A 395 -12.82 2.75 26.75
CA ARG A 395 -13.99 3.03 27.60
C ARG A 395 -15.04 1.92 27.53
N GLY A 396 -15.93 1.90 28.53
CA GLY A 396 -17.12 1.07 28.51
C GLY A 396 -18.28 1.70 27.72
N SER A 397 -19.39 0.96 27.60
CA SER A 397 -20.60 1.46 26.96
C SER A 397 -21.08 2.78 27.60
N GLN A 398 -21.55 3.72 26.78
CA GLN A 398 -21.98 5.05 27.23
C GLN A 398 -20.88 5.86 27.97
N GLY A 399 -19.61 5.54 27.75
CA GLY A 399 -18.48 6.23 28.38
C GLY A 399 -18.26 5.84 29.84
N GLN A 400 -18.74 4.67 30.27
CA GLN A 400 -18.40 4.12 31.58
C GLN A 400 -16.87 4.05 31.74
N PRO A 401 -16.30 4.59 32.84
CA PRO A 401 -14.86 4.50 33.09
C PRO A 401 -14.48 3.04 33.37
N PRO A 402 -13.42 2.53 32.74
CA PRO A 402 -12.95 1.18 33.03
C PRO A 402 -12.15 1.11 34.34
N VAL A 403 -12.04 -0.10 34.87
CA VAL A 403 -11.14 -0.43 35.99
C VAL A 403 -9.69 -0.37 35.51
N ALA A 404 -9.44 -0.94 34.34
CA ALA A 404 -8.17 -0.87 33.63
C ALA A 404 -8.42 -0.85 32.11
N SER A 405 -7.58 -0.15 31.36
CA SER A 405 -7.59 -0.18 29.90
C SER A 405 -6.19 0.11 29.36
N GLY A 406 -5.93 -0.33 28.14
CA GLY A 406 -4.62 -0.17 27.52
C GLY A 406 -4.47 -0.98 26.24
N THR A 407 -3.24 -1.16 25.80
CA THR A 407 -2.88 -1.89 24.58
C THR A 407 -1.80 -2.92 24.85
N ILE A 408 -1.92 -4.09 24.23
CA ILE A 408 -0.90 -5.12 24.17
C ILE A 408 -0.40 -5.18 22.73
N GLN A 409 0.87 -4.87 22.52
CA GLN A 409 1.48 -4.93 21.18
C GLN A 409 2.06 -6.32 20.95
N VAL A 410 1.55 -7.01 19.95
CA VAL A 410 1.95 -8.36 19.57
C VAL A 410 2.86 -8.24 18.34
N GLY A 411 4.15 -8.54 18.51
CA GLY A 411 5.14 -8.50 17.42
C GLY A 411 5.23 -9.81 16.64
N GLU A 412 6.36 -10.01 15.97
CA GLU A 412 6.66 -11.18 15.12
C GLU A 412 6.65 -12.54 15.85
N GLU A 413 6.83 -12.56 17.17
CA GLU A 413 6.70 -13.78 17.98
C GLU A 413 5.23 -14.23 18.14
N ARG A 414 4.28 -13.38 17.70
CA ARG A 414 2.83 -13.64 17.64
C ARG A 414 2.17 -13.87 18.98
N VAL A 415 2.87 -13.62 20.09
CA VAL A 415 2.38 -13.75 21.46
C VAL A 415 2.89 -12.56 22.28
N ALA A 416 2.05 -12.02 23.16
CA ALA A 416 2.43 -11.01 24.13
C ALA A 416 1.50 -11.05 25.35
N GLU A 417 1.98 -10.53 26.48
CA GLU A 417 1.29 -10.53 27.76
C GLU A 417 1.17 -9.12 28.35
N ALA A 418 0.15 -8.92 29.19
CA ALA A 418 0.04 -7.73 30.01
C ALA A 418 -0.61 -8.05 31.35
N GLU A 419 -0.06 -7.46 32.42
CA GLU A 419 -0.63 -7.55 33.76
C GLU A 419 -1.72 -6.50 33.95
N LEU A 420 -2.88 -6.93 34.42
CA LEU A 420 -4.01 -6.10 34.80
C LEU A 420 -4.07 -6.02 36.32
N SER A 421 -3.68 -4.89 36.90
CA SER A 421 -3.64 -4.65 38.34
C SER A 421 -4.77 -3.74 38.84
N GLY A 422 -4.93 -3.64 40.17
CA GLY A 422 -5.95 -2.81 40.81
C GLY A 422 -7.32 -3.49 40.89
N LEU A 423 -7.33 -4.82 40.84
CA LEU A 423 -8.53 -5.63 40.95
C LEU A 423 -8.90 -5.84 42.41
N ARG A 424 -10.12 -6.34 42.62
CA ARG A 424 -10.60 -6.76 43.93
C ARG A 424 -10.65 -8.28 43.94
N THR A 425 -10.15 -8.85 45.01
CA THR A 425 -10.23 -10.27 45.34
C THR A 425 -11.67 -10.76 45.29
N ALA A 426 -11.88 -11.99 44.82
CA ALA A 426 -13.19 -12.64 44.81
C ALA A 426 -14.30 -11.84 44.08
N TYR A 427 -13.91 -10.94 43.18
CA TYR A 427 -14.84 -10.00 42.54
C TYR A 427 -14.90 -10.21 41.02
N PRO A 428 -16.09 -10.32 40.42
CA PRO A 428 -16.21 -10.59 38.99
C PRO A 428 -15.91 -9.34 38.14
N TYR A 429 -15.17 -9.54 37.05
CA TYR A 429 -14.86 -8.56 36.01
C TYR A 429 -15.11 -9.15 34.62
N ASN A 430 -15.36 -8.27 33.65
CA ASN A 430 -15.44 -8.62 32.24
C ASN A 430 -14.33 -7.88 31.48
N LEU A 431 -13.45 -8.64 30.84
CA LEU A 431 -12.39 -8.14 29.96
C LEU A 431 -12.87 -8.18 28.51
N PHE A 432 -12.79 -7.04 27.83
CA PHE A 432 -13.13 -6.90 26.42
C PHE A 432 -11.88 -6.58 25.61
N LEU A 433 -11.67 -7.29 24.51
CA LEU A 433 -10.49 -7.19 23.67
C LEU A 433 -10.90 -6.92 22.22
N ALA A 434 -10.27 -5.92 21.62
CA ALA A 434 -10.41 -5.57 20.20
C ALA A 434 -9.05 -5.64 19.51
N LEU A 435 -9.03 -6.11 18.27
CA LEU A 435 -7.80 -6.33 17.52
C LEU A 435 -7.70 -5.34 16.37
N GLN A 436 -6.50 -4.81 16.16
CA GLN A 436 -6.18 -3.98 15.01
C GLN A 436 -4.78 -4.32 14.50
N ASP A 437 -4.52 -4.06 13.22
CA ASP A 437 -3.19 -4.24 12.64
C ASP A 437 -2.15 -3.41 13.38
N LEU A 438 -0.90 -3.85 13.29
CA LEU A 438 0.22 -3.01 13.66
C LEU A 438 0.31 -1.88 12.64
N ALA A 439 0.29 -0.63 13.10
CA ALA A 439 0.42 0.52 12.21
C ALA A 439 1.82 0.56 11.59
N GLU A 440 1.98 -0.01 10.40
CA GLU A 440 3.24 0.01 9.65
C GLU A 440 3.26 1.20 8.69
N ALA A 441 4.09 2.19 9.03
CA ALA A 441 4.42 3.26 8.10
C ALA A 441 5.18 2.68 6.89
N PRO A 442 4.91 3.13 5.66
CA PRO A 442 4.15 4.32 5.30
C PRO A 442 2.71 4.10 4.78
N PHE A 443 2.17 2.86 4.75
CA PHE A 443 1.03 2.56 3.89
C PHE A 443 -0.32 2.25 4.56
N SER A 444 -0.38 2.13 5.90
CA SER A 444 -1.69 2.03 6.57
C SER A 444 -2.07 3.36 7.22
N SER A 445 -2.81 4.20 6.48
CA SER A 445 -3.38 5.44 7.05
C SER A 445 -4.54 5.18 8.02
N LYS A 446 -5.03 3.94 8.07
CA LYS A 446 -5.97 3.44 9.07
C LYS A 446 -5.77 1.92 9.23
N PRO A 447 -5.29 1.43 10.39
CA PRO A 447 -5.14 0.00 10.66
C PRO A 447 -6.46 -0.73 10.41
N ASN A 448 -6.43 -1.91 9.79
CA ASN A 448 -7.63 -2.73 9.72
C ASN A 448 -7.97 -3.21 11.13
N VAL A 449 -9.26 -3.32 11.42
CA VAL A 449 -9.75 -3.66 12.75
C VAL A 449 -10.62 -4.89 12.62
N ASN A 450 -10.40 -5.86 13.50
CA ASN A 450 -11.26 -7.01 13.61
C ASN A 450 -12.63 -6.56 14.14
N PRO A 451 -13.74 -6.84 13.42
CA PRO A 451 -15.06 -6.40 13.84
C PRO A 451 -15.56 -7.07 15.13
N GLU A 452 -14.96 -8.19 15.53
CA GLU A 452 -15.36 -8.94 16.72
C GLU A 452 -14.64 -8.45 17.98
N VAL A 453 -15.40 -8.24 19.06
CA VAL A 453 -14.86 -7.99 20.40
C VAL A 453 -14.90 -9.29 21.19
N LYS A 454 -13.74 -9.74 21.69
CA LYS A 454 -13.65 -10.93 22.55
C LYS A 454 -13.92 -10.55 24.00
N LYS A 455 -14.84 -11.27 24.63
CA LYS A 455 -15.17 -11.15 26.07
C LYS A 455 -14.59 -12.31 26.86
N ILE A 456 -13.96 -12.01 27.99
CA ILE A 456 -13.46 -12.99 28.98
C ILE A 456 -13.98 -12.59 30.36
N SER A 457 -14.52 -13.54 31.11
CA SER A 457 -14.85 -13.35 32.53
C SER A 457 -13.60 -13.56 33.37
N VAL A 458 -13.29 -12.62 34.25
CA VAL A 458 -12.13 -12.66 35.15
C VAL A 458 -12.66 -12.55 36.57
N MET A 459 -12.20 -13.40 37.47
CA MET A 459 -12.51 -13.29 38.90
C MET A 459 -11.24 -13.65 39.68
N PRO A 460 -10.46 -12.66 40.14
CA PRO A 460 -9.26 -12.91 40.91
C PRO A 460 -9.58 -13.84 42.09
N PRO A 461 -8.75 -14.88 42.32
CA PRO A 461 -8.99 -15.83 43.40
C PRO A 461 -8.81 -15.13 44.74
N ASP A 462 -9.51 -15.62 45.75
CA ASP A 462 -9.11 -15.41 47.13
C ASP A 462 -7.98 -16.39 47.46
N LEU A 463 -6.88 -15.92 48.04
CA LEU A 463 -5.76 -16.74 48.48
C LEU A 463 -5.54 -16.63 50.01
N THR A 464 -6.34 -15.81 50.69
CA THR A 464 -6.21 -15.53 52.11
C THR A 464 -7.16 -16.45 52.87
N PRO A 465 -6.66 -17.27 53.82
CA PRO A 465 -7.54 -18.08 54.65
C PRO A 465 -8.40 -17.24 55.59
N PRO A 466 -9.60 -17.73 55.97
CA PRO A 466 -10.51 -17.00 56.84
C PRO A 466 -9.95 -16.87 58.26
N THR A 467 -10.29 -15.80 58.97
CA THR A 467 -10.08 -15.71 60.41
C THR A 467 -11.31 -16.17 61.17
N PHE A 468 -11.10 -17.07 62.13
CA PHE A 468 -12.22 -17.62 62.89
C PHE A 468 -11.96 -17.74 64.40
N GLU A 469 -13.04 -17.60 65.15
CA GLU A 469 -13.16 -17.88 66.57
C GLU A 469 -13.99 -19.15 66.79
N VAL A 470 -13.64 -19.91 67.81
CA VAL A 470 -14.35 -21.15 68.15
C VAL A 470 -14.50 -21.28 69.66
N SER A 471 -15.67 -21.77 70.09
CA SER A 471 -15.95 -22.04 71.50
C SER A 471 -16.85 -23.28 71.66
N LEU A 472 -16.79 -23.89 72.84
CA LEU A 472 -17.76 -24.91 73.25
C LEU A 472 -18.85 -24.20 74.05
N GLY A 473 -20.11 -24.39 73.64
CA GLY A 473 -21.30 -24.02 74.39
C GLY A 473 -21.63 -25.09 75.44
N ASP A 474 -22.92 -25.44 75.54
CA ASP A 474 -23.37 -26.46 76.48
C ASP A 474 -22.73 -27.84 76.18
N VAL A 475 -22.07 -28.42 77.18
CA VAL A 475 -21.52 -29.77 77.15
C VAL A 475 -22.39 -30.66 78.03
N GLY A 476 -23.08 -31.61 77.43
CA GLY A 476 -23.96 -32.55 78.10
C GLY A 476 -23.28 -33.89 78.41
N GLU A 477 -24.11 -34.91 78.61
CA GLU A 477 -23.66 -36.27 78.93
C GLU A 477 -23.03 -37.00 77.74
N THR A 478 -23.60 -36.82 76.55
CA THR A 478 -23.20 -37.50 75.30
C THR A 478 -23.08 -36.56 74.11
N ASN A 479 -23.16 -35.25 74.35
CA ASN A 479 -23.15 -34.22 73.32
C ASN A 479 -22.42 -32.94 73.77
N ALA A 480 -22.07 -32.11 72.81
CA ALA A 480 -21.57 -30.77 73.03
C ALA A 480 -22.01 -29.84 71.91
N THR A 481 -22.24 -28.56 72.21
CA THR A 481 -22.48 -27.56 71.17
C THR A 481 -21.17 -26.89 70.78
N LEU A 482 -20.82 -26.95 69.50
CA LEU A 482 -19.68 -26.26 68.92
C LEU A 482 -20.17 -24.97 68.25
N GLU A 483 -19.60 -23.83 68.62
CA GLU A 483 -19.89 -22.54 67.99
C GLU A 483 -18.63 -22.04 67.28
N VAL A 484 -18.74 -21.78 65.97
CA VAL A 484 -17.68 -21.22 65.14
C VAL A 484 -18.15 -19.92 64.53
N ARG A 485 -17.33 -18.88 64.60
CA ARG A 485 -17.58 -17.58 63.96
C ARG A 485 -16.43 -17.21 63.05
N SER A 486 -16.74 -16.77 61.83
CA SER A 486 -15.76 -16.49 60.77
C SER A 486 -16.01 -15.11 60.16
N ASP A 487 -14.96 -14.45 59.69
CA ASP A 487 -15.04 -13.20 58.94
C ASP A 487 -15.47 -13.41 57.47
N GLU A 488 -15.25 -14.62 56.94
CA GLU A 488 -15.66 -15.02 55.59
C GLU A 488 -16.70 -16.15 55.59
N THR A 489 -17.43 -16.27 54.47
CA THR A 489 -18.28 -17.43 54.18
C THR A 489 -17.45 -18.67 53.91
N GLY A 490 -17.98 -19.83 54.25
CA GLY A 490 -17.31 -21.08 53.94
C GLY A 490 -17.81 -22.25 54.76
N ILE A 491 -16.92 -23.16 55.14
CA ILE A 491 -17.23 -24.39 55.86
C ILE A 491 -16.32 -24.55 57.08
N ALA A 492 -16.91 -24.75 58.25
CA ALA A 492 -16.19 -25.22 59.43
C ALA A 492 -16.13 -26.74 59.43
N TYR A 493 -14.95 -27.30 59.73
CA TYR A 493 -14.72 -28.73 59.89
C TYR A 493 -14.26 -29.01 61.32
N TYR A 494 -14.77 -30.07 61.92
CA TYR A 494 -14.35 -30.47 63.26
C TYR A 494 -14.08 -31.97 63.37
N VAL A 495 -13.17 -32.30 64.27
CA VAL A 495 -12.83 -33.66 64.68
C VAL A 495 -12.75 -33.72 66.20
N VAL A 496 -13.45 -34.68 66.80
CA VAL A 496 -13.46 -34.94 68.24
C VAL A 496 -12.65 -36.19 68.52
N LEU A 497 -11.62 -36.06 69.34
CA LEU A 497 -10.78 -37.17 69.80
C LEU A 497 -10.86 -37.29 71.30
N ASP A 498 -10.70 -38.50 71.83
CA ASP A 498 -10.47 -38.70 73.25
C ASP A 498 -9.26 -37.85 73.68
N GLN A 499 -9.38 -37.13 74.80
CA GLN A 499 -8.24 -36.38 75.31
C GLN A 499 -7.21 -37.40 75.80
N CYS A 500 -6.06 -37.42 75.14
CA CYS A 500 -4.94 -38.19 75.63
C CYS A 500 -4.60 -37.79 77.06
N GLY A 501 -4.48 -38.79 77.94
CA GLY A 501 -4.20 -38.58 79.35
C GLY A 501 -2.98 -37.68 79.55
N SER A 502 -2.97 -36.95 80.68
CA SER A 502 -1.98 -35.95 81.08
C SER A 502 -0.54 -36.47 81.32
N SER A 503 -0.14 -37.58 80.69
CA SER A 503 1.15 -38.24 80.93
C SER A 503 2.08 -38.10 79.73
N GLU A 504 2.96 -37.09 79.77
CA GLU A 504 4.24 -36.85 79.06
C GLU A 504 4.42 -37.21 77.56
N VAL A 505 3.47 -37.85 76.89
CA VAL A 505 3.48 -38.13 75.45
C VAL A 505 2.51 -37.16 74.79
N ALA A 506 3.05 -36.18 74.07
CA ALA A 506 2.24 -35.31 73.24
C ALA A 506 1.55 -36.17 72.18
N CYS A 507 0.21 -36.25 72.24
CA CYS A 507 -0.53 -36.87 71.16
C CYS A 507 -0.34 -36.08 69.88
N ALA A 508 -0.11 -36.80 68.80
CA ALA A 508 -0.06 -36.20 67.47
C ALA A 508 -1.42 -35.53 67.22
N GLU A 509 -1.38 -34.23 66.94
CA GLU A 509 -2.59 -33.46 66.67
C GLU A 509 -2.85 -33.45 65.15
N PRO A 510 -4.11 -33.57 64.71
CA PRO A 510 -4.41 -33.63 63.28
C PRO A 510 -4.07 -32.30 62.60
N SER A 511 -3.53 -32.38 61.38
CA SER A 511 -3.39 -31.22 60.48
C SER A 511 -4.74 -30.72 59.99
N GLU A 512 -4.77 -29.50 59.45
CA GLU A 512 -5.96 -28.87 58.86
C GLU A 512 -6.59 -29.75 57.78
N ASP A 513 -5.77 -30.35 56.90
CA ASP A 513 -6.24 -31.30 55.88
C ASP A 513 -6.84 -32.57 56.47
N GLN A 514 -6.28 -33.08 57.57
CA GLN A 514 -6.83 -34.23 58.27
C GLN A 514 -8.15 -33.90 58.97
N ILE A 515 -8.28 -32.70 59.55
CA ILE A 515 -9.55 -32.23 60.13
C ILE A 515 -10.60 -32.08 59.03
N ARG A 516 -10.25 -31.47 57.88
CA ARG A 516 -11.14 -31.35 56.70
C ARG A 516 -11.58 -32.72 56.18
N ALA A 517 -10.72 -33.72 56.24
CA ALA A 517 -11.03 -35.10 55.87
C ALA A 517 -11.78 -35.89 56.96
N GLY A 518 -11.97 -35.34 58.16
CA GLY A 518 -12.64 -36.02 59.27
C GLY A 518 -11.81 -37.10 59.96
N HIS A 519 -10.48 -36.92 60.04
CA HIS A 519 -9.55 -37.89 60.60
C HIS A 519 -8.63 -37.30 61.68
N GLY A 520 -8.18 -38.16 62.61
CA GLY A 520 -7.10 -37.81 63.55
C GLY A 520 -5.72 -37.85 62.90
N ALA A 521 -4.68 -37.47 63.65
CA ALA A 521 -3.32 -37.27 63.12
C ALA A 521 -2.67 -38.52 62.51
N SER A 522 -3.08 -39.70 62.99
CA SER A 522 -2.56 -40.99 62.54
C SER A 522 -3.57 -41.75 61.66
N GLY A 523 -4.60 -41.07 61.14
CA GLY A 523 -5.71 -41.71 60.41
C GLY A 523 -6.65 -42.51 61.31
N GLU A 524 -6.58 -42.28 62.62
CA GLU A 524 -7.50 -42.88 63.60
C GLU A 524 -8.93 -42.38 63.38
N SER A 525 -9.89 -43.28 63.59
CA SER A 525 -11.31 -42.94 63.54
C SER A 525 -11.64 -42.05 64.75
N PRO A 526 -12.16 -40.85 64.51
CA PRO A 526 -12.51 -39.96 65.61
C PRO A 526 -13.76 -40.44 66.36
N VAL A 527 -13.94 -39.89 67.56
CA VAL A 527 -15.15 -40.09 68.36
C VAL A 527 -16.35 -39.50 67.61
N ASP A 528 -16.16 -38.31 67.03
CA ASP A 528 -17.10 -37.67 66.12
C ASP A 528 -16.35 -36.78 65.14
N ALA A 529 -16.92 -36.54 63.97
CA ALA A 529 -16.40 -35.60 63.00
C ALA A 529 -17.51 -35.09 62.09
N GLY A 530 -17.42 -33.84 61.67
CA GLY A 530 -18.42 -33.25 60.81
C GLY A 530 -18.02 -31.91 60.26
N SER A 531 -18.94 -31.35 59.48
CA SER A 531 -18.79 -30.01 58.92
C SER A 531 -20.13 -29.30 58.85
N PHE A 532 -20.09 -27.97 58.82
CA PHE A 532 -21.28 -27.13 58.68
C PHE A 532 -20.92 -25.79 58.02
N LEU A 533 -21.92 -25.19 57.36
CA LEU A 533 -21.75 -23.94 56.62
C LEU A 533 -21.59 -22.75 57.58
N LEU A 534 -20.61 -21.91 57.29
CA LEU A 534 -20.41 -20.59 57.87
C LEU A 534 -21.03 -19.56 56.94
N SER A 535 -22.01 -18.82 57.45
CA SER A 535 -22.67 -17.75 56.70
C SER A 535 -22.15 -16.42 57.23
N ALA A 536 -21.50 -15.60 56.41
CA ALA A 536 -21.16 -14.22 56.76
C ALA A 536 -22.44 -13.41 57.02
N LEU A 537 -22.36 -12.44 57.95
CA LEU A 537 -23.45 -11.52 58.20
C LEU A 537 -23.51 -10.56 57.01
N SER A 538 -24.64 -10.53 56.30
CA SER A 538 -24.78 -9.70 55.10
C SER A 538 -24.57 -8.22 55.47
N ALA A 539 -23.41 -7.66 55.12
CA ALA A 539 -23.17 -6.23 55.17
C ALA A 539 -24.14 -5.57 54.17
N MET A 540 -25.29 -5.12 54.67
CA MET A 540 -26.24 -4.37 53.86
C MET A 540 -25.55 -3.11 53.31
N GLY A 541 -25.32 -3.12 51.99
CA GLY A 541 -25.41 -1.98 51.09
C GLY A 541 -24.79 -0.67 51.58
N GLY A 542 -23.57 -0.40 51.10
CA GLY A 542 -23.08 0.93 50.77
C GLY A 542 -23.41 2.03 51.78
N ARG A 543 -22.63 2.15 52.85
CA ARG A 543 -22.27 3.45 53.46
C ARG A 543 -21.09 3.26 54.39
N HIS A 544 -20.03 3.98 54.07
CA HIS A 544 -18.89 4.36 54.89
C HIS A 544 -19.22 4.32 56.40
N LEU A 545 -18.76 3.27 57.09
CA LEU A 545 -18.79 3.19 58.55
C LEU A 545 -17.37 2.92 59.04
N LEU A 546 -16.80 3.96 59.63
CA LEU A 546 -15.62 3.89 60.47
C LEU A 546 -16.02 3.18 61.77
N ALA A 547 -15.76 1.87 61.86
CA ALA A 547 -15.66 1.14 63.12
C ALA A 547 -15.02 -0.22 62.87
N GLU A 548 -13.79 -0.38 63.35
CA GLU A 548 -13.04 -1.64 63.46
C GLU A 548 -13.68 -2.56 64.52
N GLU A 549 -14.90 -3.03 64.30
CA GLU A 549 -15.39 -4.21 65.02
C GLU A 549 -15.57 -5.33 63.99
N SER A 550 -14.62 -6.29 64.04
CA SER A 550 -14.61 -7.55 63.31
C SER A 550 -15.99 -8.22 63.37
N MET A 551 -16.79 -8.09 62.31
CA MET A 551 -18.10 -8.71 62.24
C MET A 551 -17.96 -10.19 61.91
N LEU A 552 -17.61 -11.00 62.91
CA LEU A 552 -17.59 -12.45 62.79
C LEU A 552 -19.03 -12.98 62.78
N ALA A 553 -19.40 -13.70 61.74
CA ALA A 553 -20.71 -14.32 61.64
C ALA A 553 -20.64 -15.75 62.14
N GLY A 554 -21.57 -16.12 63.02
CA GLY A 554 -21.55 -17.38 63.74
C GLY A 554 -22.52 -18.42 63.21
N ALA A 555 -22.06 -19.67 63.13
CA ALA A 555 -22.92 -20.83 63.02
C ALA A 555 -22.61 -21.80 64.16
N ASN A 556 -23.64 -22.52 64.61
CA ASN A 556 -23.51 -23.55 65.64
C ASN A 556 -23.76 -24.93 65.04
N SER A 557 -23.09 -25.93 65.61
CA SER A 557 -23.31 -27.33 65.31
C SER A 557 -23.32 -28.14 66.60
N THR A 558 -24.21 -29.12 66.67
CA THR A 558 -24.28 -30.02 67.83
C THR A 558 -23.51 -31.29 67.51
N ILE A 559 -22.45 -31.54 68.27
CA ILE A 559 -21.75 -32.83 68.35
C ILE A 559 -22.68 -33.75 69.14
N SER A 560 -23.33 -34.73 68.50
CA SER A 560 -24.48 -35.43 69.10
C SER A 560 -24.30 -36.94 69.15
N GLY A 561 -24.40 -37.53 70.35
CA GLY A 561 -24.70 -38.95 70.54
C GLY A 561 -23.51 -39.91 70.44
N HIS A 562 -22.30 -39.38 70.26
CA HIS A 562 -21.08 -40.17 70.08
C HIS A 562 -20.09 -40.05 71.24
N MET A 563 -20.34 -39.14 72.20
CA MET A 563 -19.49 -38.95 73.38
C MET A 563 -19.98 -39.82 74.55
N ALA A 564 -19.07 -40.25 75.41
CA ALA A 564 -19.37 -41.01 76.63
C ALA A 564 -19.40 -40.07 77.87
N PRO A 565 -20.19 -40.39 78.90
CA PRO A 565 -20.27 -39.61 80.13
C PRO A 565 -18.96 -39.62 80.92
N ARG A 566 -18.70 -38.53 81.66
CA ARG A 566 -17.53 -38.38 82.55
C ARG A 566 -16.18 -38.63 81.84
N LYS A 567 -16.05 -38.17 80.60
CA LYS A 567 -14.85 -38.32 79.76
C LYS A 567 -14.35 -36.96 79.27
N ASN A 568 -13.04 -36.87 79.08
CA ASN A 568 -12.40 -35.68 78.51
C ASN A 568 -12.13 -35.86 77.02
N TYR A 569 -12.41 -34.83 76.24
CA TYR A 569 -12.23 -34.80 74.80
C TYR A 569 -11.40 -33.60 74.35
N SER A 570 -10.65 -33.77 73.26
CA SER A 570 -10.04 -32.68 72.50
C SER A 570 -10.83 -32.48 71.20
N VAL A 571 -11.29 -31.25 70.97
CA VAL A 571 -12.02 -30.87 69.75
C VAL A 571 -11.09 -30.02 68.90
N PHE A 572 -10.80 -30.50 67.69
CA PHE A 572 -9.98 -29.80 66.70
C PHE A 572 -10.89 -29.22 65.63
N VAL A 573 -10.69 -27.96 65.30
CA VAL A 573 -11.54 -27.23 64.35
C VAL A 573 -10.68 -26.44 63.38
N THR A 574 -11.03 -26.45 62.10
CA THR A 574 -10.50 -25.55 61.07
C THR A 574 -11.68 -25.00 60.26
N ALA A 575 -11.47 -23.88 59.58
CA ALA A 575 -12.42 -23.29 58.66
C ALA A 575 -11.77 -23.17 57.28
N ALA A 576 -12.54 -23.46 56.24
CA ALA A 576 -12.18 -23.12 54.86
C ALA A 576 -13.14 -22.04 54.36
N ASP A 577 -12.64 -21.12 53.55
CA ASP A 577 -13.49 -20.19 52.79
C ASP A 577 -14.14 -20.89 51.58
N ASP A 578 -14.86 -20.13 50.76
CA ASP A 578 -15.48 -20.61 49.52
C ASP A 578 -14.47 -20.90 48.39
N TRP A 579 -13.23 -20.38 48.49
CA TRP A 579 -12.12 -20.66 47.57
C TRP A 579 -11.25 -21.86 47.99
N GLY A 580 -11.51 -22.42 49.17
CA GLY A 580 -10.85 -23.59 49.73
C GLY A 580 -9.59 -23.30 50.56
N ASN A 581 -9.29 -22.04 50.86
CA ASN A 581 -8.17 -21.64 51.71
C ASN A 581 -8.44 -22.04 53.17
N LEU A 582 -7.53 -22.83 53.76
CA LEU A 582 -7.69 -23.40 55.10
C LEU A 582 -7.04 -22.54 56.18
N ALA A 583 -7.84 -22.14 57.17
CA ALA A 583 -7.38 -21.43 58.34
C ALA A 583 -6.63 -22.35 59.31
N GLN A 584 -5.70 -21.77 60.08
CA GLN A 584 -4.96 -22.49 61.11
C GLN A 584 -5.92 -23.13 62.12
N ARG A 585 -5.70 -24.42 62.43
CA ARG A 585 -6.56 -25.16 63.36
C ARG A 585 -6.57 -24.59 64.77
N ARG A 586 -7.70 -24.74 65.44
CA ARG A 586 -7.91 -24.43 66.86
C ARG A 586 -8.19 -25.71 67.64
N ARG A 587 -7.74 -25.77 68.90
CA ARG A 587 -7.96 -26.89 69.82
C ARG A 587 -8.74 -26.42 71.03
N LEU A 588 -9.84 -27.10 71.32
CA LEU A 588 -10.62 -26.95 72.54
C LEU A 588 -10.56 -28.23 73.38
N SER A 589 -10.88 -28.13 74.66
CA SER A 589 -11.00 -29.27 75.57
C SER A 589 -12.31 -29.17 76.34
N GLY A 590 -13.02 -30.28 76.45
CA GLY A 590 -14.30 -30.37 77.15
C GLY A 590 -14.40 -31.68 77.94
N THR A 591 -15.10 -31.63 79.07
CA THR A 591 -15.39 -32.80 79.91
C THR A 591 -16.90 -33.01 79.93
N THR A 592 -17.36 -34.18 79.50
CA THR A 592 -18.77 -34.56 79.63
C THR A 592 -19.13 -34.80 81.09
N THR A 593 -20.35 -34.45 81.46
CA THR A 593 -20.88 -34.77 82.79
C THR A 593 -21.64 -36.09 82.76
N ASP A 594 -21.99 -36.63 83.91
CA ASP A 594 -23.00 -37.68 84.02
C ASP A 594 -24.26 -37.07 84.64
N THR A 595 -25.39 -37.22 83.96
CA THR A 595 -26.67 -36.62 84.38
C THR A 595 -27.80 -37.64 84.48
N THR A 596 -27.55 -38.89 84.10
CA THR A 596 -28.55 -39.96 84.13
C THR A 596 -28.73 -40.42 85.58
N PRO A 597 -29.94 -40.34 86.17
CA PRO A 597 -30.14 -40.83 87.53
C PRO A 597 -30.15 -42.37 87.61
N PRO A 598 -29.77 -42.97 88.76
CA PRO A 598 -29.84 -44.42 88.94
C PRO A 598 -31.27 -44.95 88.88
N VAL A 599 -31.45 -46.12 88.29
CA VAL A 599 -32.73 -46.83 88.23
C VAL A 599 -32.93 -47.63 89.51
N ILE A 600 -33.97 -47.29 90.28
CA ILE A 600 -34.37 -48.00 91.50
C ILE A 600 -35.40 -49.08 91.16
N THR A 601 -35.10 -50.34 91.45
CA THR A 601 -36.02 -51.47 91.26
C THR A 601 -36.41 -52.07 92.60
N LEU A 602 -37.71 -52.04 92.92
CA LEU A 602 -38.24 -52.69 94.11
C LEU A 602 -38.27 -54.22 93.90
N LEU A 603 -37.71 -54.98 94.83
CA LEU A 603 -37.68 -56.45 94.73
C LEU A 603 -38.96 -57.10 95.28
N GLY A 604 -39.73 -56.35 96.07
CA GLY A 604 -41.02 -56.77 96.64
C GLY A 604 -42.22 -56.30 95.83
N ALA A 605 -43.40 -56.84 96.16
CA ALA A 605 -44.65 -56.34 95.58
C ALA A 605 -44.85 -54.85 95.91
N ASN A 606 -45.41 -54.08 94.99
CA ASN A 606 -45.80 -52.69 95.25
C ASN A 606 -47.15 -52.40 94.58
N PRO A 607 -48.24 -52.19 95.34
CA PRO A 607 -48.30 -52.17 96.82
C PRO A 607 -48.23 -53.58 97.43
N VAL A 608 -47.62 -53.71 98.63
CA VAL A 608 -47.74 -54.92 99.47
C VAL A 608 -49.04 -54.86 100.27
N ASN A 609 -49.90 -55.86 100.13
CA ASN A 609 -51.08 -56.01 100.96
C ASN A 609 -50.76 -56.88 102.19
N LEU A 610 -50.95 -56.32 103.39
CA LEU A 610 -50.82 -57.05 104.65
C LEU A 610 -52.20 -57.27 105.27
N THR A 611 -52.55 -58.53 105.51
CA THR A 611 -53.80 -58.88 106.20
C THR A 611 -53.57 -58.82 107.71
N VAL A 612 -54.14 -57.82 108.37
CA VAL A 612 -54.11 -57.71 109.84
C VAL A 612 -55.30 -58.48 110.43
N LEU A 613 -55.03 -59.57 111.15
CA LEU A 613 -56.07 -60.31 111.87
C LEU A 613 -56.34 -59.63 113.21
N ASN A 614 -57.46 -58.90 113.32
CA ASN A 614 -57.93 -58.35 114.59
C ASN A 614 -58.58 -59.46 115.43
N GLY A 615 -57.81 -60.04 116.36
CA GLY A 615 -58.30 -60.95 117.39
C GLY A 615 -57.78 -60.53 118.75
N SER A 616 -58.69 -60.13 119.65
CA SER A 616 -58.40 -59.82 121.04
C SER A 616 -57.71 -60.99 121.75
N ASN A 617 -56.50 -60.75 122.27
CA ASN A 617 -55.70 -61.64 123.11
C ASN A 617 -55.17 -62.94 122.48
N ALA A 618 -54.21 -62.81 121.55
CA ALA A 618 -53.08 -63.75 121.44
C ALA A 618 -51.89 -63.09 120.72
N LEU A 619 -50.75 -63.03 121.39
CA LEU A 619 -49.46 -62.49 120.90
C LEU A 619 -48.80 -63.43 119.85
N SER A 620 -49.56 -64.00 118.91
CA SER A 620 -49.06 -65.02 117.95
C SER A 620 -49.79 -65.02 116.60
N GLY A 621 -50.25 -63.85 116.13
CA GLY A 621 -50.95 -63.70 114.85
C GLY A 621 -50.39 -62.64 113.89
N TYR A 622 -49.26 -61.98 114.21
CA TYR A 622 -48.65 -60.99 113.32
C TYR A 622 -47.59 -61.63 112.44
N THR A 623 -47.71 -61.47 111.12
CA THR A 623 -46.59 -61.70 110.21
C THR A 623 -45.71 -60.45 110.24
N ALA A 624 -44.45 -60.57 110.68
CA ALA A 624 -43.50 -59.48 110.55
C ALA A 624 -43.34 -59.15 109.06
N TYR A 625 -43.51 -57.88 108.69
CA TYR A 625 -43.16 -57.43 107.35
C TYR A 625 -41.65 -57.26 107.29
N THR A 626 -41.01 -58.08 106.48
CA THR A 626 -39.63 -57.87 106.07
C THR A 626 -39.66 -57.20 104.71
N ASP A 627 -39.08 -56.01 104.61
CA ASP A 627 -38.92 -55.32 103.33
C ASP A 627 -38.06 -56.18 102.40
N ALA A 628 -38.52 -56.39 101.17
CA ALA A 628 -37.81 -57.21 100.19
C ALA A 628 -36.56 -56.50 99.63
N GLY A 629 -36.38 -55.23 99.96
CA GLY A 629 -35.30 -54.37 99.49
C GLY A 629 -35.57 -53.76 98.12
N ALA A 630 -34.59 -52.99 97.66
CA ALA A 630 -34.52 -52.44 96.32
C ALA A 630 -33.08 -52.58 95.80
N THR A 631 -32.92 -52.57 94.49
CA THR A 631 -31.61 -52.35 93.84
C THR A 631 -31.55 -50.95 93.25
N ALA A 632 -30.37 -50.36 93.21
CA ALA A 632 -30.11 -49.09 92.53
C ALA A 632 -28.94 -49.29 91.55
N LEU A 633 -29.23 -49.22 90.24
CA LEU A 633 -28.23 -49.37 89.19
C LEU A 633 -28.11 -48.08 88.38
N ASP A 634 -26.91 -47.55 88.35
CA ASP A 634 -26.51 -46.40 87.56
C ASP A 634 -25.75 -46.84 86.30
N ASN A 635 -25.86 -46.09 85.20
CA ASN A 635 -25.20 -46.40 83.94
C ASN A 635 -23.68 -46.15 83.96
N VAL A 636 -23.19 -45.24 84.81
CA VAL A 636 -21.77 -44.86 84.89
C VAL A 636 -21.14 -45.27 86.22
N ASP A 637 -21.81 -44.98 87.33
CA ASP A 637 -21.33 -45.29 88.69
C ASP A 637 -21.59 -46.76 89.10
N GLY A 638 -22.36 -47.51 88.30
CA GLY A 638 -22.61 -48.94 88.48
C GLY A 638 -23.60 -49.27 89.59
N ASP A 639 -23.31 -50.30 90.41
CA ASP A 639 -24.21 -50.71 91.48
C ASP A 639 -24.11 -49.81 92.71
N LEU A 640 -25.19 -49.05 92.95
CA LEU A 640 -25.35 -48.10 94.04
C LEU A 640 -26.28 -48.62 95.15
N THR A 641 -26.65 -49.91 95.14
CA THR A 641 -27.63 -50.50 96.07
C THR A 641 -27.27 -50.31 97.56
N THR A 642 -26.00 -50.05 97.88
CA THR A 642 -25.49 -49.88 99.26
C THR A 642 -25.17 -48.44 99.66
N LYS A 643 -25.44 -47.47 98.79
CA LYS A 643 -25.02 -46.07 98.97
C LYS A 643 -26.06 -45.18 99.63
#